data_AF-A0A352M7F7-F1
#
_entry.id   AF-A0A352M7F7-F1
#
_cell.length_a   1.000
_cell.length_b   1.000
_cell.length_c   1.000
_cell.angle_alpha   90.00
_cell.angle_beta   90.00
_cell.angle_gamma   90.00
#
_symmetry.space_group_name_H-M   'P 1'
#
loop_
_entity.id
_entity.type
_entity.pdbx_description
1 polymer ?
#
loop_
_entity_poly.entity_id
_entity_poly.type
_entity_poly.pdbx_seq_one_letter_code
_entity_poly.pdbx_strand_id
1 'polypeptide(L)'
;MKNAERKRGFILPGALTVVVILVILASTRLYFSRQQLNTAAKLSDYERSYQASVSGLIAARAVLSNAINFINDPAPETFPKREKAPAGIKPVVESLLDENGRFRAVETEFDLATSLDSYLKKNFRDLENILITVKLGRGKPLYLETARAKDFEVTNCQNDGGCSFIKADPKESDYLLSVRVVSAVGNSKCAVGSFTECRIVNIIPPVLGKFTLFLRSIGSLQINSISDTSVSSNFKISPAVINNGMSAAATSGLEPSEMRDMIERQGWIYLGGALRWNFNLTYAANSANFCEGPLLRDFYYYPIDADQTLSSSASLRYYATESPLYSELGDISTDEPFSLKKKDDYSNTSVLNLFGSSAVLSPTVIIGNVSRSYALLQGIYNSSSKKYAPLPYLDQAAFSSPNWPGDMSAATVDLIRNNFKNDLKNYQKRMSDVIVGHYNAANLVPVDLKNQNALKTMAFDQQEFSKSFPDFPNMSRLRSNMIPAAFYKPLYENRYTIFDDRGKLLYHGDDPARFYERNLLSHKAGYVFKNSLALWKKVYDQKKKILSLSSIVKVSGPLDIFEHMSVARGGGGIIIAEGDIRIRGGISAPDSEPVTLVSSKGDIYVETSERVNAALVAVSGRLILPASFDLKGMAAARELSMAPGRPGATRKLTYNAVFDPTDYRNYSANYRMMIKGEWQNFVE
;
A
#
# COMPACT_ATOMS: atom_id res chain seq x y z
N MET A 1 25.88 98.32 4.73
CA MET A 1 25.52 97.09 3.99
C MET A 1 26.80 96.29 3.78
N LYS A 2 27.10 95.35 4.70
CA LYS A 2 26.91 93.89 4.60
C LYS A 2 27.72 93.18 3.49
N ASN A 3 28.76 92.49 3.98
CA ASN A 3 29.22 91.13 3.69
C ASN A 3 29.78 90.75 2.31
N ALA A 4 31.10 90.51 2.30
CA ALA A 4 31.71 89.46 1.50
C ALA A 4 32.84 88.76 2.31
N GLU A 5 32.46 87.80 3.16
CA GLU A 5 33.41 86.83 3.71
C GLU A 5 33.88 85.89 2.58
N ARG A 6 35.15 86.03 2.16
CA ARG A 6 35.81 85.07 1.27
C ARG A 6 36.45 83.97 2.10
N LYS A 7 35.81 82.80 2.08
CA LYS A 7 36.36 81.49 2.50
C LYS A 7 37.69 81.23 1.78
N ARG A 8 38.82 81.34 2.49
CA ARG A 8 40.13 80.77 2.10
C ARG A 8 40.71 80.06 3.33
N GLY A 9 40.19 78.87 3.63
CA GLY A 9 40.58 78.08 4.81
C GLY A 9 40.83 76.60 4.55
N PHE A 10 40.88 76.13 3.30
CA PHE A 10 41.01 74.69 2.98
C PHE A 10 42.05 74.34 1.92
N ILE A 11 42.70 75.31 1.29
CA ILE A 11 43.64 75.04 0.18
C ILE A 11 44.96 74.46 0.73
N LEU A 12 45.50 75.00 1.83
CA LEU A 12 46.76 74.54 2.40
C LEU A 12 46.65 73.14 3.03
N PRO A 13 45.64 72.84 3.88
CA PRO A 13 45.44 71.47 4.38
C PRO A 13 45.14 70.47 3.26
N GLY A 14 44.37 70.87 2.24
CA GLY A 14 44.11 70.05 1.07
C GLY A 14 45.37 69.74 0.27
N ALA A 15 46.21 70.75 0.00
CA ALA A 15 47.47 70.58 -0.70
C ALA A 15 48.47 69.72 0.09
N LEU A 16 48.56 69.91 1.41
CA LEU A 16 49.43 69.09 2.28
C LEU A 16 48.97 67.65 2.34
N THR A 17 47.65 67.41 2.38
CA THR A 17 47.08 66.06 2.33
C THR A 17 47.41 65.39 0.99
N VAL A 18 47.32 66.12 -0.13
CA VAL A 18 47.71 65.61 -1.46
C VAL A 18 49.21 65.31 -1.53
N VAL A 19 50.07 66.17 -0.99
CA VAL A 19 51.53 65.94 -0.95
C VAL A 19 51.86 64.74 -0.07
N VAL A 20 51.24 64.59 1.09
CA VAL A 20 51.44 63.43 1.97
C VAL A 20 50.97 62.14 1.28
N ILE A 21 49.83 62.16 0.59
CA ILE A 21 49.36 61.03 -0.23
C ILE A 21 50.36 60.70 -1.34
N LEU A 22 50.88 61.70 -2.04
CA LEU A 22 51.87 61.51 -3.12
C LEU A 22 53.20 60.97 -2.59
N VAL A 23 53.66 61.42 -1.41
CA VAL A 23 54.87 60.91 -0.76
C VAL A 23 54.65 59.48 -0.30
N ILE A 24 53.50 59.15 0.30
CA ILE A 24 53.15 57.76 0.68
C ILE A 24 53.09 56.86 -0.56
N LEU A 25 52.51 57.33 -1.67
CA LEU A 25 52.46 56.61 -2.96
C LEU A 25 53.86 56.44 -3.58
N ALA A 26 54.74 57.43 -3.45
CA ALA A 26 56.13 57.35 -3.92
C ALA A 26 56.98 56.42 -3.04
N SER A 27 56.82 56.49 -1.72
CA SER A 27 57.47 55.61 -0.74
C SER A 27 57.02 54.16 -0.89
N THR A 28 55.74 53.90 -1.12
CA THR A 28 55.24 52.55 -1.43
C THR A 28 55.80 52.02 -2.76
N ARG A 29 55.98 52.88 -3.78
CA ARG A 29 56.67 52.50 -5.03
C ARG A 29 58.15 52.18 -4.87
N LEU A 30 58.82 52.77 -3.87
CA LEU A 30 60.24 52.53 -3.56
C LEU A 30 60.45 51.31 -2.66
N TYR A 31 59.51 51.02 -1.76
CA TYR A 31 59.62 49.91 -0.80
C TYR A 31 59.11 48.57 -1.33
N PHE A 32 58.13 48.57 -2.24
CA PHE A 32 57.62 47.34 -2.84
C PHE A 32 58.35 47.05 -4.15
N SER A 33 59.09 45.94 -4.21
CA SER A 33 59.69 45.49 -5.46
C SER A 33 58.60 45.16 -6.49
N ARG A 34 58.89 45.28 -7.79
CA ARG A 34 57.95 44.84 -8.85
C ARG A 34 57.49 43.39 -8.63
N GLN A 35 58.34 42.54 -8.05
CA GLN A 35 57.97 41.19 -7.65
C GLN A 35 56.92 41.17 -6.53
N GLN A 36 57.04 41.99 -5.49
CA GLN A 36 56.05 42.06 -4.41
C GLN A 36 54.69 42.58 -4.89
N LEU A 37 54.68 43.58 -5.78
CA LEU A 37 53.45 44.07 -6.41
C LEU A 37 52.80 43.00 -7.31
N ASN A 38 53.59 42.27 -8.09
CA ASN A 38 53.08 41.17 -8.91
C ASN A 38 52.57 39.99 -8.06
N THR A 39 53.25 39.65 -6.96
CA THR A 39 52.80 38.61 -6.03
C THR A 39 51.53 39.02 -5.30
N ALA A 40 51.43 40.29 -4.85
CA ALA A 40 50.22 40.81 -4.22
C ALA A 40 49.03 40.85 -5.20
N ALA A 41 49.26 41.23 -6.47
CA ALA A 41 48.24 41.17 -7.52
C ALA A 41 47.79 39.72 -7.78
N LYS A 42 48.72 38.78 -7.92
CA LYS A 42 48.40 37.35 -8.08
C LYS A 42 47.62 36.79 -6.88
N LEU A 43 48.00 37.13 -5.66
CA LEU A 43 47.28 36.72 -4.44
C LEU A 43 45.88 37.34 -4.37
N SER A 44 45.72 38.61 -4.74
CA SER A 44 44.42 39.27 -4.84
C SER A 44 43.54 38.59 -5.89
N ASP A 45 44.08 38.28 -7.06
CA ASP A 45 43.34 37.60 -8.14
C ASP A 45 42.97 36.17 -7.73
N TYR A 46 43.87 35.46 -7.05
CA TYR A 46 43.59 34.13 -6.50
C TYR A 46 42.49 34.19 -5.43
N GLU A 47 42.55 35.12 -4.48
CA GLU A 47 41.52 35.26 -3.45
C GLU A 47 40.15 35.60 -4.06
N ARG A 48 40.11 36.49 -5.06
CA ARG A 48 38.87 36.79 -5.80
C ARG A 48 38.31 35.57 -6.52
N SER A 49 39.19 34.80 -7.18
CA SER A 49 38.80 33.54 -7.82
C SER A 49 38.31 32.53 -6.79
N TYR A 50 38.97 32.39 -5.65
CA TYR A 50 38.51 31.52 -4.55
C TYR A 50 37.12 31.91 -4.05
N GLN A 51 36.88 33.20 -3.75
CA GLN A 51 35.58 33.69 -3.29
C GLN A 51 34.47 33.51 -4.34
N ALA A 52 34.79 33.71 -5.63
CA ALA A 52 33.86 33.45 -6.73
C ALA A 52 33.50 31.95 -6.83
N SER A 53 34.50 31.07 -6.70
CA SER A 53 34.31 29.62 -6.70
C SER A 53 33.46 29.15 -5.50
N VAL A 54 33.71 29.66 -4.29
CA VAL A 54 32.91 29.35 -3.09
C VAL A 54 31.45 29.85 -3.24
N SER A 55 31.26 31.04 -3.79
CA SER A 55 29.91 31.59 -4.05
C SER A 55 29.15 30.74 -5.08
N GLY A 56 29.83 30.32 -6.15
CA GLY A 56 29.27 29.39 -7.14
C GLY A 56 28.90 28.05 -6.52
N LEU A 57 29.70 27.54 -5.59
CA LEU A 57 29.43 26.29 -4.88
C LEU A 57 28.16 26.36 -4.02
N ILE A 58 27.98 27.44 -3.24
CA ILE A 58 26.78 27.66 -2.42
C ILE A 58 25.53 27.71 -3.31
N ALA A 59 25.63 28.42 -4.43
CA ALA A 59 24.52 28.56 -5.35
C ALA A 59 24.16 27.24 -6.05
N ALA A 60 25.15 26.47 -6.50
CA ALA A 60 24.95 25.16 -7.09
C ALA A 60 24.20 24.22 -6.11
N ARG A 61 24.56 24.24 -4.82
CA ARG A 61 23.85 23.46 -3.80
C ARG A 61 22.39 23.88 -3.64
N ALA A 62 22.12 25.18 -3.65
CA ALA A 62 20.75 25.68 -3.56
C ALA A 62 19.91 25.21 -4.77
N VAL A 63 20.48 25.27 -5.98
CA VAL A 63 19.82 24.76 -7.20
C VAL A 63 19.57 23.25 -7.10
N LEU A 64 20.56 22.47 -6.66
CA LEU A 64 20.42 21.03 -6.47
C LEU A 64 19.36 20.67 -5.42
N SER A 65 19.33 21.39 -4.29
CA SER A 65 18.29 21.19 -3.26
C SER A 65 16.89 21.50 -3.80
N ASN A 66 16.74 22.59 -4.56
CA ASN A 66 15.46 22.95 -5.17
C ASN A 66 15.03 21.92 -6.24
N ALA A 67 15.98 21.43 -7.02
CA ALA A 67 15.73 20.38 -8.01
C ALA A 67 15.27 19.08 -7.34
N ILE A 68 15.93 18.65 -6.26
CA ILE A 68 15.55 17.44 -5.50
C ILE A 68 14.16 17.59 -4.89
N ASN A 69 13.84 18.76 -4.30
CA ASN A 69 12.51 19.03 -3.77
C ASN A 69 11.43 18.95 -4.87
N PHE A 70 11.69 19.52 -6.05
CA PHE A 70 10.80 19.42 -7.21
C PHE A 70 10.67 17.97 -7.73
N ILE A 71 11.77 17.22 -7.76
CA ILE A 71 11.75 15.81 -8.18
C ILE A 71 10.95 14.96 -7.18
N ASN A 72 11.00 15.26 -5.90
CA ASN A 72 10.22 14.55 -4.88
C ASN A 72 8.75 14.99 -4.80
N ASP A 73 8.35 16.08 -5.45
CA ASP A 73 6.98 16.59 -5.46
C ASP A 73 6.03 15.65 -6.25
N PRO A 74 4.95 15.11 -5.66
CA PRO A 74 4.04 14.18 -6.32
C PRO A 74 3.01 14.86 -7.22
N ALA A 75 2.96 16.19 -7.28
CA ALA A 75 1.75 16.85 -7.75
C ALA A 75 1.55 16.63 -9.26
N PRO A 76 0.34 16.34 -9.77
CA PRO A 76 0.08 16.12 -11.20
C PRO A 76 0.55 17.30 -12.07
N GLU A 77 0.47 18.52 -11.53
CA GLU A 77 0.99 19.74 -12.12
C GLU A 77 2.50 19.74 -12.30
N THR A 78 3.25 18.87 -11.64
CA THR A 78 4.69 18.66 -11.90
C THR A 78 4.95 17.57 -12.93
N PHE A 79 3.94 16.79 -13.35
CA PHE A 79 4.09 15.73 -14.35
C PHE A 79 3.67 16.20 -15.74
N PRO A 80 4.44 15.90 -16.81
CA PRO A 80 5.75 15.23 -16.81
C PRO A 80 6.86 16.12 -16.22
N LYS A 81 7.69 15.58 -15.31
CA LYS A 81 8.69 16.35 -14.54
C LYS A 81 9.68 17.13 -15.39
N ARG A 82 10.12 16.56 -16.51
CA ARG A 82 11.09 17.24 -17.41
C ARG A 82 10.48 18.46 -18.12
N GLU A 83 9.23 18.36 -18.54
CA GLU A 83 8.56 19.43 -19.29
C GLU A 83 8.24 20.61 -18.38
N LYS A 84 7.78 20.32 -17.16
CA LYS A 84 7.30 21.32 -16.20
C LYS A 84 8.36 21.83 -15.24
N ALA A 85 9.62 21.39 -15.39
CA ALA A 85 10.73 21.88 -14.59
C ALA A 85 10.98 23.38 -14.86
N PRO A 86 11.02 24.23 -13.81
CA PRO A 86 11.46 25.61 -13.93
C PRO A 86 12.84 25.72 -14.58
N ALA A 87 13.05 26.77 -15.40
CA ALA A 87 14.27 26.95 -16.20
C ALA A 87 15.57 26.84 -15.39
N GLY A 88 15.59 27.33 -14.14
CA GLY A 88 16.77 27.29 -13.28
C GLY A 88 17.16 25.90 -12.76
N ILE A 89 16.22 24.94 -12.70
CA ILE A 89 16.49 23.56 -12.26
C ILE A 89 16.39 22.54 -13.39
N LYS A 90 15.88 22.94 -14.56
CA LYS A 90 15.66 22.07 -15.72
C LYS A 90 16.90 21.26 -16.14
N PRO A 91 18.13 21.82 -16.20
CA PRO A 91 19.32 21.02 -16.52
C PRO A 91 19.56 19.86 -15.55
N VAL A 92 19.30 20.08 -14.24
CA VAL A 92 19.42 19.02 -13.23
C VAL A 92 18.35 17.96 -13.44
N VAL A 93 17.10 18.38 -13.66
CA VAL A 93 15.97 17.46 -13.85
C VAL A 93 16.15 16.60 -15.11
N GLU A 94 16.62 17.18 -16.22
CA GLU A 94 16.85 16.45 -17.48
C GLU A 94 18.02 15.46 -17.41
N SER A 95 19.02 15.76 -16.58
CA SER A 95 20.15 14.87 -16.32
C SER A 95 19.76 13.71 -15.39
N LEU A 96 18.95 13.95 -14.36
CA LEU A 96 18.56 12.93 -13.38
C LEU A 96 17.38 12.05 -13.84
N LEU A 97 16.51 12.58 -14.68
CA LEU A 97 15.28 11.89 -15.12
C LEU A 97 15.32 11.53 -16.62
N ASP A 98 14.72 10.39 -16.96
CA ASP A 98 14.47 9.96 -18.35
C ASP A 98 13.34 10.80 -18.97
N GLU A 99 13.08 10.61 -20.27
CA GLU A 99 12.00 11.29 -21.02
C GLU A 99 10.61 11.17 -20.38
N ASN A 100 10.38 10.13 -19.57
CA ASN A 100 9.13 9.91 -18.85
C ASN A 100 9.13 10.52 -17.43
N GLY A 101 10.16 11.30 -17.07
CA GLY A 101 10.29 11.90 -15.73
C GLY A 101 10.66 10.89 -14.64
N ARG A 102 11.27 9.75 -14.99
CA ARG A 102 11.67 8.71 -14.02
C ARG A 102 13.17 8.75 -13.78
N PHE A 103 13.62 8.42 -12.58
CA PHE A 103 15.06 8.36 -12.29
C PHE A 103 15.80 7.42 -13.25
N ARG A 104 16.93 7.93 -13.78
CA ARG A 104 17.92 7.16 -14.55
C ARG A 104 18.81 6.38 -13.59
N ALA A 105 19.03 5.09 -13.87
CA ALA A 105 19.91 4.24 -13.06
C ALA A 105 21.37 4.30 -13.53
N VAL A 106 21.88 5.48 -13.88
CA VAL A 106 23.18 5.65 -14.56
C VAL A 106 23.97 6.79 -13.91
N GLU A 107 25.29 6.66 -13.91
CA GLU A 107 26.18 7.76 -13.57
C GLU A 107 25.98 8.91 -14.56
N THR A 108 25.94 10.13 -14.06
CA THR A 108 25.74 11.31 -14.90
C THR A 108 26.70 12.40 -14.48
N GLU A 109 27.24 13.10 -15.48
CA GLU A 109 28.07 14.28 -15.32
C GLU A 109 27.53 15.34 -16.27
N PHE A 110 27.28 16.53 -15.74
CA PHE A 110 26.71 17.63 -16.53
C PHE A 110 27.14 18.99 -15.97
N ASP A 111 27.24 19.96 -16.86
CA ASP A 111 27.53 21.33 -16.49
C ASP A 111 26.25 22.08 -16.14
N LEU A 112 26.31 22.84 -15.06
CA LEU A 112 25.18 23.56 -14.51
C LEU A 112 25.25 25.03 -14.96
N ALA A 113 24.59 25.31 -16.07
CA ALA A 113 24.38 26.68 -16.54
C ALA A 113 23.45 27.41 -15.57
N THR A 114 24.02 28.20 -14.67
CA THR A 114 23.25 28.97 -13.70
C THR A 114 22.92 30.35 -14.26
N SER A 115 21.71 30.85 -13.98
CA SER A 115 21.41 32.29 -14.03
C SER A 115 22.27 33.13 -13.07
N LEU A 116 23.13 32.49 -12.28
CA LEU A 116 24.15 33.12 -11.46
C LEU A 116 25.37 33.58 -12.24
N ASP A 117 25.63 33.08 -13.45
CA ASP A 117 26.80 33.52 -14.22
C ASP A 117 26.76 35.05 -14.43
N SER A 118 25.57 35.59 -14.72
CA SER A 118 25.33 37.04 -14.80
C SER A 118 25.34 37.76 -13.45
N TYR A 119 24.92 37.12 -12.35
CA TYR A 119 25.01 37.71 -10.99
C TYR A 119 26.45 37.75 -10.46
N LEU A 120 27.22 36.67 -10.65
CA LEU A 120 28.62 36.58 -10.24
C LEU A 120 29.50 37.50 -11.09
N LYS A 121 29.30 37.55 -12.41
CA LYS A 121 29.98 38.53 -13.28
C LYS A 121 29.67 39.99 -12.91
N LYS A 122 28.49 40.27 -12.33
CA LYS A 122 28.13 41.61 -11.86
C LYS A 122 28.83 41.99 -10.54
N ASN A 123 29.04 41.02 -9.66
CA ASN A 123 29.60 41.25 -8.32
C ASN A 123 31.12 41.05 -8.24
N PHE A 124 31.72 40.30 -9.17
CA PHE A 124 33.16 40.12 -9.29
C PHE A 124 33.66 40.80 -10.58
N ARG A 125 34.24 42.00 -10.44
CA ARG A 125 34.96 42.66 -11.54
C ARG A 125 36.04 41.73 -12.07
N ASP A 126 36.14 41.61 -13.39
CA ASP A 126 37.15 40.84 -14.12
C ASP A 126 37.04 39.30 -13.98
N LEU A 127 35.86 38.78 -13.62
CA LEU A 127 35.55 37.34 -13.71
C LEU A 127 35.44 36.92 -15.18
N GLU A 128 36.42 36.18 -15.68
CA GLU A 128 36.48 35.73 -17.08
C GLU A 128 35.48 34.59 -17.34
N ASN A 129 35.49 33.58 -16.46
CA ASN A 129 34.63 32.41 -16.59
C ASN A 129 34.41 31.73 -15.22
N ILE A 130 33.25 31.09 -15.07
CA ILE A 130 32.95 30.16 -13.98
C ILE A 130 32.28 28.91 -14.56
N LEU A 131 32.88 27.74 -14.32
CA LEU A 131 32.35 26.44 -14.73
C LEU A 131 31.90 25.67 -13.48
N ILE A 132 30.65 25.21 -13.49
CA ILE A 132 30.08 24.40 -12.41
C ILE A 132 29.75 23.03 -13.00
N THR A 133 30.48 22.00 -12.60
CA THR A 133 30.25 20.62 -13.04
C THR A 133 29.64 19.83 -11.89
N VAL A 134 28.52 19.16 -12.15
CA VAL A 134 27.87 18.25 -11.21
C VAL A 134 28.06 16.83 -11.69
N LYS A 135 28.47 15.96 -10.77
CA LYS A 135 28.62 14.53 -11.03
C LYS A 135 27.83 13.73 -10.02
N LEU A 136 27.05 12.77 -10.51
CA LEU A 136 26.37 11.75 -9.73
C LEU A 136 27.05 10.42 -10.01
N GLY A 137 27.96 10.02 -9.13
CA GLY A 137 28.61 8.71 -9.16
C GLY A 137 27.72 7.66 -8.52
N ARG A 138 27.58 6.48 -9.14
CA ARG A 138 26.74 5.42 -8.60
C ARG A 138 27.52 4.66 -7.53
N GLY A 139 26.95 4.63 -6.33
CA GLY A 139 27.46 3.86 -5.20
C GLY A 139 26.90 2.44 -5.17
N LYS A 140 26.83 1.88 -3.96
CA LYS A 140 26.37 0.51 -3.74
C LYS A 140 24.84 0.40 -3.93
N PRO A 141 24.33 -0.64 -4.62
CA PRO A 141 22.91 -0.97 -4.61
C PRO A 141 22.40 -1.24 -3.19
N LEU A 142 21.17 -0.80 -2.88
CA LEU A 142 20.62 -0.97 -1.52
C LEU A 142 20.26 -2.43 -1.18
N TYR A 143 20.09 -3.25 -2.21
CA TYR A 143 19.80 -4.68 -2.12
C TYR A 143 20.99 -5.51 -2.62
N LEU A 144 22.10 -5.47 -1.89
CA LEU A 144 23.24 -6.36 -2.15
C LEU A 144 24.03 -6.54 -0.85
N GLU A 145 23.45 -7.23 0.13
CA GLU A 145 24.19 -7.90 1.22
C GLU A 145 23.27 -8.79 2.07
N THR A 146 22.68 -9.81 1.44
CA THR A 146 22.67 -11.15 2.04
C THR A 146 23.57 -12.00 1.16
N ALA A 147 24.60 -12.58 1.75
CA ALA A 147 25.72 -13.28 1.09
C ALA A 147 25.34 -14.59 0.35
N ARG A 148 24.27 -14.58 -0.45
CA ARG A 148 23.85 -15.69 -1.32
C ARG A 148 23.40 -15.25 -2.72
N ALA A 149 23.26 -13.94 -3.00
CA ALA A 149 22.73 -13.48 -4.28
C ALA A 149 23.71 -13.54 -5.46
N LYS A 150 25.02 -13.74 -5.23
CA LYS A 150 26.00 -13.89 -6.32
C LYS A 150 25.99 -15.28 -6.98
N ASP A 151 25.38 -16.29 -6.35
CA ASP A 151 25.23 -17.64 -6.92
C ASP A 151 23.84 -17.88 -7.54
N PHE A 152 22.97 -16.87 -7.53
CA PHE A 152 21.60 -16.95 -8.04
C PHE A 152 21.43 -16.12 -9.31
N GLU A 153 22.18 -16.48 -10.35
CA GLU A 153 21.69 -16.19 -11.70
C GLU A 153 20.33 -16.90 -11.86
N VAL A 154 19.37 -16.15 -12.39
CA VAL A 154 17.95 -16.49 -12.59
C VAL A 154 17.73 -17.78 -13.41
N THR A 155 18.80 -18.39 -13.92
CA THR A 155 18.82 -19.65 -14.67
C THR A 155 18.68 -20.91 -13.79
N ASN A 156 19.06 -20.91 -12.51
CA ASN A 156 19.02 -22.15 -11.69
C ASN A 156 17.79 -22.31 -10.77
N CYS A 157 16.99 -21.26 -10.55
CA CYS A 157 15.74 -21.37 -9.76
C CYS A 157 14.62 -22.16 -10.47
N GLN A 158 14.80 -22.52 -11.74
CA GLN A 158 13.82 -23.34 -12.45
C GLN A 158 13.90 -24.83 -12.04
N ASN A 159 15.03 -25.28 -11.47
CA ASN A 159 15.27 -26.69 -11.19
C ASN A 159 15.37 -27.05 -9.69
N ASP A 160 15.76 -26.13 -8.81
CA ASP A 160 15.89 -26.42 -7.36
C ASP A 160 14.82 -25.71 -6.50
N GLY A 161 13.84 -26.50 -6.06
CA GLY A 161 12.63 -26.04 -5.39
C GLY A 161 12.79 -25.57 -3.94
N GLY A 162 13.36 -24.38 -3.69
CA GLY A 162 13.36 -23.82 -2.33
C GLY A 162 13.72 -22.35 -2.11
N CYS A 163 13.89 -21.54 -3.16
CA CYS A 163 14.38 -20.17 -3.00
C CYS A 163 13.28 -19.12 -3.16
N SER A 164 12.95 -18.44 -2.05
CA SER A 164 12.08 -17.25 -2.05
C SER A 164 12.95 -16.00 -2.15
N PHE A 165 12.66 -15.12 -3.11
CA PHE A 165 13.39 -13.86 -3.26
C PHE A 165 12.51 -12.73 -3.78
N ILE A 166 12.83 -11.51 -3.33
CA ILE A 166 12.30 -10.27 -3.88
C ILE A 166 13.34 -9.73 -4.85
N LYS A 167 12.92 -9.36 -6.06
CA LYS A 167 13.86 -8.81 -7.04
C LYS A 167 14.30 -7.41 -6.62
N ALA A 168 15.61 -7.26 -6.38
CA ALA A 168 16.22 -5.96 -6.12
C ALA A 168 15.88 -4.97 -7.24
N ASP A 169 15.52 -3.73 -6.87
CA ASP A 169 15.36 -2.68 -7.87
C ASP A 169 16.71 -2.02 -8.16
N PRO A 170 17.23 -2.11 -9.40
CA PRO A 170 18.51 -1.50 -9.74
C PRO A 170 18.49 0.03 -9.68
N LYS A 171 17.34 0.70 -9.55
CA LYS A 171 17.27 2.15 -9.33
C LYS A 171 17.51 2.55 -7.88
N GLU A 172 17.31 1.62 -6.94
CA GLU A 172 17.53 1.86 -5.53
C GLU A 172 19.01 1.68 -5.21
N SER A 173 19.72 2.79 -5.00
CA SER A 173 21.17 2.78 -4.75
C SER A 173 21.58 3.99 -3.91
N ASP A 174 22.72 3.85 -3.25
CA ASP A 174 23.49 4.99 -2.77
C ASP A 174 24.23 5.64 -3.94
N TYR A 175 24.44 6.95 -3.86
CA TYR A 175 25.10 7.76 -4.88
C TYR A 175 25.99 8.81 -4.21
N LEU A 176 27.10 9.12 -4.86
CA LEU A 176 27.97 10.23 -4.51
C LEU A 176 27.63 11.42 -5.40
N LEU A 177 27.09 12.47 -4.82
CA LEU A 177 26.81 13.73 -5.51
C LEU A 177 27.98 14.68 -5.27
N SER A 178 28.75 14.98 -6.32
CA SER A 178 29.83 15.96 -6.26
C SER A 178 29.54 17.17 -7.15
N VAL A 179 30.03 18.32 -6.69
CA VAL A 179 29.95 19.61 -7.36
C VAL A 179 31.36 20.17 -7.40
N ARG A 180 31.85 20.49 -8.59
CA ARG A 180 33.14 21.13 -8.81
C ARG A 180 32.92 22.50 -9.44
N VAL A 181 33.53 23.52 -8.87
CA VAL A 181 33.42 24.90 -9.37
C VAL A 181 34.81 25.44 -9.66
N VAL A 182 35.04 25.80 -10.92
CA VAL A 182 36.28 26.39 -11.39
C VAL A 182 36.00 27.82 -11.81
N SER A 183 36.71 28.79 -11.24
CA SER A 183 36.63 30.18 -11.68
C SER A 183 37.99 30.71 -12.11
N ALA A 184 37.98 31.74 -12.96
CA ALA A 184 39.16 32.45 -13.41
C ALA A 184 38.98 33.96 -13.27
N VAL A 185 39.94 34.62 -12.61
CA VAL A 185 40.00 36.09 -12.45
C VAL A 185 41.41 36.52 -12.81
N GLY A 186 41.55 37.32 -13.87
CA GLY A 186 42.85 37.70 -14.43
C GLY A 186 43.72 36.47 -14.74
N ASN A 187 44.93 36.42 -14.18
CA ASN A 187 45.87 35.32 -14.42
C ASN A 187 45.76 34.15 -13.42
N SER A 188 44.77 34.17 -12.53
CA SER A 188 44.61 33.18 -11.46
C SER A 188 43.36 32.33 -11.69
N LYS A 189 43.51 31.02 -11.44
CA LYS A 189 42.41 30.04 -11.48
C LYS A 189 42.32 29.34 -10.13
N CYS A 190 41.10 29.15 -9.66
CA CYS A 190 40.82 28.41 -8.43
C CYS A 190 39.69 27.42 -8.66
N ALA A 191 39.93 26.17 -8.26
CA ALA A 191 38.93 25.12 -8.25
C ALA A 191 38.57 24.77 -6.80
N VAL A 192 37.28 24.80 -6.50
CA VAL A 192 36.76 24.30 -5.22
C VAL A 192 35.76 23.20 -5.52
N GLY A 193 35.76 22.19 -4.67
CA GLY A 193 34.88 21.06 -4.82
C GLY A 193 34.10 20.79 -3.55
N SER A 194 32.99 20.07 -3.72
CA SER A 194 32.28 19.49 -2.61
C SER A 194 31.55 18.24 -3.01
N PHE A 195 31.35 17.35 -2.04
CA PHE A 195 30.54 16.16 -2.24
C PHE A 195 29.65 15.87 -1.04
N THR A 196 28.59 15.12 -1.30
CA THR A 196 27.70 14.55 -0.30
C THR A 196 27.19 13.19 -0.78
N GLU A 197 26.85 12.32 0.16
CA GLU A 197 26.08 11.13 -0.17
C GLU A 197 24.61 11.49 -0.40
N CYS A 198 24.03 10.84 -1.40
CA CYS A 198 22.60 10.84 -1.65
C CYS A 198 22.11 9.41 -1.87
N ARG A 199 20.81 9.22 -1.74
CA ARG A 199 20.17 7.92 -1.83
C ARG A 199 18.88 8.04 -2.62
N ILE A 200 18.68 7.14 -3.57
CA ILE A 200 17.42 7.00 -4.31
C ILE A 200 16.71 5.75 -3.80
N VAL A 201 15.47 5.91 -3.37
CA VAL A 201 14.63 4.84 -2.80
C VAL A 201 13.21 4.92 -3.33
N ASN A 202 12.53 3.79 -3.44
CA ASN A 202 11.09 3.77 -3.61
C ASN A 202 10.41 3.77 -2.22
N ILE A 203 9.44 4.66 -2.01
CA ILE A 203 8.69 4.76 -0.74
C ILE A 203 7.46 3.84 -0.67
N ILE A 204 7.23 3.00 -1.68
CA ILE A 204 6.23 1.93 -1.64
C ILE A 204 6.85 0.66 -1.03
N PRO A 205 6.20 0.02 -0.03
CA PRO A 205 6.62 -1.28 0.49
C PRO A 205 6.60 -2.34 -0.62
N PRO A 206 7.75 -2.96 -0.98
CA PRO A 206 7.80 -3.96 -2.04
C PRO A 206 6.88 -5.14 -1.74
N VAL A 207 6.06 -5.53 -2.73
CA VAL A 207 5.08 -6.63 -2.68
C VAL A 207 3.95 -6.43 -1.66
N LEU A 208 4.25 -6.10 -0.41
CA LEU A 208 3.27 -5.85 0.65
C LEU A 208 2.26 -4.77 0.29
N GLY A 209 2.69 -3.75 -0.45
CA GLY A 209 1.81 -2.70 -0.94
C GLY A 209 0.65 -3.21 -1.81
N LYS A 210 0.72 -4.45 -2.33
CA LYS A 210 -0.36 -5.09 -3.09
C LYS A 210 -1.51 -5.56 -2.21
N PHE A 211 -1.30 -5.74 -0.91
CA PHE A 211 -2.28 -6.36 -0.03
C PHE A 211 -3.03 -5.31 0.78
N THR A 212 -4.36 -5.35 0.75
CA THR A 212 -5.18 -4.58 1.70
C THR A 212 -4.94 -5.09 3.12
N LEU A 213 -4.95 -6.41 3.28
CA LEU A 213 -4.73 -7.11 4.55
C LEU A 213 -3.76 -8.28 4.35
N PHE A 214 -2.73 -8.34 5.18
CA PHE A 214 -1.72 -9.39 5.16
C PHE A 214 -1.50 -9.91 6.59
N LEU A 215 -2.02 -11.11 6.89
CA LEU A 215 -1.87 -11.77 8.18
C LEU A 215 -1.17 -13.11 8.00
N ARG A 216 -0.19 -13.43 8.85
CA ARG A 216 0.56 -14.69 8.77
C ARG A 216 -0.01 -15.79 9.66
N SER A 217 -0.86 -15.43 10.61
CA SER A 217 -1.48 -16.36 11.55
C SER A 217 -2.82 -15.81 12.04
N ILE A 218 -3.75 -16.72 12.31
CA ILE A 218 -5.02 -16.43 12.99
C ILE A 218 -4.78 -15.95 14.44
N GLY A 219 -3.72 -16.45 15.08
CA GLY A 219 -3.38 -16.12 16.46
C GLY A 219 -4.56 -16.36 17.42
N SER A 220 -4.95 -15.30 18.13
CA SER A 220 -6.07 -15.31 19.09
C SER A 220 -7.38 -14.72 18.54
N LEU A 221 -7.43 -14.40 17.23
CA LEU A 221 -8.61 -13.80 16.63
C LEU A 221 -9.76 -14.81 16.60
N GLN A 222 -10.84 -14.50 17.32
CA GLN A 222 -12.09 -15.26 17.27
C GLN A 222 -12.89 -14.83 16.05
N ILE A 223 -12.65 -15.48 14.90
CA ILE A 223 -13.23 -15.11 13.59
C ILE A 223 -14.76 -15.05 13.68
N ASN A 224 -15.42 -16.10 14.17
CA ASN A 224 -16.88 -16.23 14.20
C ASN A 224 -17.42 -15.99 15.61
N SER A 225 -17.30 -14.76 16.11
CA SER A 225 -17.67 -14.40 17.49
C SER A 225 -18.85 -13.43 17.60
N ILE A 226 -19.42 -12.99 16.48
CA ILE A 226 -20.58 -12.09 16.49
C ILE A 226 -21.84 -12.93 16.49
N SER A 227 -22.64 -12.88 17.57
CA SER A 227 -24.00 -13.41 17.53
C SER A 227 -24.87 -12.48 16.70
N ASP A 228 -25.29 -12.95 15.54
CA ASP A 228 -26.05 -12.17 14.56
C ASP A 228 -27.54 -12.42 14.70
N THR A 229 -28.32 -11.46 14.22
CA THR A 229 -29.78 -11.43 14.35
C THR A 229 -30.37 -10.76 13.14
N SER A 230 -31.60 -11.13 12.80
CA SER A 230 -32.42 -10.45 11.81
C SER A 230 -33.10 -9.17 12.32
N VAL A 231 -33.16 -9.00 13.64
CA VAL A 231 -33.82 -7.87 14.29
C VAL A 231 -32.80 -6.76 14.54
N SER A 232 -32.94 -5.65 13.81
CA SER A 232 -32.00 -4.51 13.88
C SER A 232 -31.80 -3.93 15.28
N SER A 233 -32.84 -3.92 16.13
CA SER A 233 -32.74 -3.46 17.52
C SER A 233 -31.82 -4.33 18.39
N ASN A 234 -31.56 -5.57 17.98
CA ASN A 234 -30.76 -6.55 18.72
C ASN A 234 -29.32 -6.66 18.19
N PHE A 235 -28.95 -5.93 17.13
CA PHE A 235 -27.61 -5.96 16.56
C PHE A 235 -26.59 -5.25 17.46
N LYS A 236 -25.74 -6.02 18.14
CA LYS A 236 -24.87 -5.51 19.22
C LYS A 236 -23.44 -5.21 18.78
N ILE A 237 -22.94 -5.83 17.71
CA ILE A 237 -21.52 -5.76 17.34
C ILE A 237 -21.40 -5.58 15.83
N SER A 238 -20.91 -4.42 15.39
CA SER A 238 -20.57 -4.20 13.98
C SER A 238 -19.34 -5.03 13.57
N PRO A 239 -19.37 -5.79 12.45
CA PRO A 239 -18.19 -6.39 11.86
C PRO A 239 -17.27 -5.30 11.28
N ALA A 240 -16.01 -5.65 11.05
CA ALA A 240 -15.09 -4.80 10.31
C ALA A 240 -15.18 -5.08 8.80
N VAL A 241 -15.30 -4.02 8.00
CA VAL A 241 -15.47 -4.12 6.55
C VAL A 241 -14.15 -3.82 5.85
N ILE A 242 -13.69 -4.76 5.00
CA ILE A 242 -12.47 -4.62 4.21
C ILE A 242 -12.86 -4.21 2.78
N ASN A 243 -12.50 -2.98 2.41
CA ASN A 243 -12.70 -2.44 1.07
C ASN A 243 -11.38 -2.49 0.31
N ASN A 244 -11.29 -3.35 -0.69
CA ASN A 244 -10.09 -3.65 -1.45
C ASN A 244 -9.79 -2.67 -2.59
N GLY A 245 -10.65 -1.67 -2.80
CA GLY A 245 -10.40 -0.57 -3.74
C GLY A 245 -11.66 -0.20 -4.51
N MET A 246 -11.74 -0.64 -5.76
CA MET A 246 -12.89 -0.38 -6.63
C MET A 246 -14.15 -1.07 -6.10
N SER A 247 -15.28 -0.36 -6.09
CA SER A 247 -16.57 -0.95 -5.81
C SER A 247 -17.15 -1.56 -7.08
N ALA A 248 -17.58 -2.81 -7.02
CA ALA A 248 -18.53 -3.36 -7.97
C ALA A 248 -19.95 -3.02 -7.51
N ALA A 249 -20.92 -2.99 -8.42
CA ALA A 249 -22.32 -3.00 -8.00
C ALA A 249 -22.66 -4.42 -7.52
N ALA A 250 -23.46 -4.55 -6.46
CA ALA A 250 -23.80 -5.86 -5.89
C ALA A 250 -24.51 -6.82 -6.88
N THR A 251 -25.06 -6.28 -7.98
CA THR A 251 -25.85 -7.00 -8.99
C THR A 251 -25.32 -6.82 -10.42
N SER A 252 -24.08 -6.35 -10.60
CA SER A 252 -23.54 -6.17 -11.96
C SER A 252 -23.24 -7.51 -12.61
N GLY A 253 -23.67 -7.72 -13.85
CA GLY A 253 -23.22 -8.82 -14.69
C GLY A 253 -21.92 -8.43 -15.41
N LEU A 254 -20.79 -8.47 -14.70
CA LEU A 254 -19.48 -8.16 -15.30
C LEU A 254 -19.03 -9.30 -16.21
N GLU A 255 -18.43 -9.00 -17.35
CA GLU A 255 -17.78 -10.05 -18.14
C GLU A 255 -16.57 -10.60 -17.37
N PRO A 256 -16.20 -11.89 -17.53
CA PRO A 256 -15.09 -12.50 -16.78
C PRO A 256 -13.76 -11.75 -16.90
N SER A 257 -13.48 -11.12 -18.05
CA SER A 257 -12.28 -10.31 -18.28
C SER A 257 -12.29 -9.00 -17.49
N GLU A 258 -13.45 -8.35 -17.37
CA GLU A 258 -13.62 -7.13 -16.58
C GLU A 258 -13.44 -7.41 -15.10
N MET A 259 -14.00 -8.54 -14.62
CA MET A 259 -13.79 -9.01 -13.25
C MET A 259 -12.32 -9.25 -12.94
N ARG A 260 -11.61 -9.94 -13.84
CA ARG A 260 -10.16 -10.18 -13.74
C ARG A 260 -9.37 -8.88 -13.70
N ASP A 261 -9.63 -7.94 -14.63
CA ASP A 261 -8.96 -6.64 -14.67
C ASP A 261 -9.21 -5.82 -13.40
N MET A 262 -10.43 -5.88 -12.85
CA MET A 262 -10.81 -5.19 -11.63
C MET A 262 -10.09 -5.77 -10.40
N ILE A 263 -10.05 -7.10 -10.23
CA ILE A 263 -9.33 -7.76 -9.13
C ILE A 263 -7.83 -7.47 -9.21
N GLU A 264 -7.26 -7.39 -10.43
CA GLU A 264 -5.84 -7.08 -10.60
C GLU A 264 -5.45 -5.65 -10.22
N ARG A 265 -6.39 -4.70 -10.22
CA ARG A 265 -6.15 -3.30 -9.80
C ARG A 265 -6.47 -3.05 -8.32
N GLN A 266 -7.13 -3.99 -7.66
CA GLN A 266 -7.48 -3.91 -6.25
C GLN A 266 -6.39 -4.48 -5.34
N GLY A 267 -6.49 -4.19 -4.05
CA GLY A 267 -5.66 -4.79 -3.01
C GLY A 267 -6.08 -6.22 -2.74
N TRP A 268 -5.11 -7.12 -2.62
CA TRP A 268 -5.34 -8.54 -2.36
C TRP A 268 -5.36 -8.81 -0.86
N ILE A 269 -5.78 -10.01 -0.46
CA ILE A 269 -5.75 -10.44 0.93
C ILE A 269 -4.85 -11.67 1.05
N TYR A 270 -3.97 -11.67 2.05
CA TYR A 270 -3.19 -12.85 2.42
C TYR A 270 -3.53 -13.26 3.85
N LEU A 271 -3.95 -14.51 4.02
CA LEU A 271 -4.26 -15.14 5.30
C LEU A 271 -3.47 -16.44 5.42
N GLY A 272 -2.28 -16.34 5.99
CA GLY A 272 -1.35 -17.45 6.18
C GLY A 272 -1.56 -18.25 7.46
N GLY A 273 -0.63 -19.17 7.71
CA GLY A 273 -0.59 -20.03 8.88
C GLY A 273 -0.99 -21.48 8.55
N ALA A 274 -0.74 -22.39 9.49
CA ALA A 274 -1.06 -23.81 9.31
C ALA A 274 -2.55 -24.12 9.45
N LEU A 275 -3.30 -23.26 10.13
CA LEU A 275 -4.73 -23.45 10.39
C LEU A 275 -5.58 -22.89 9.24
N ARG A 276 -6.66 -23.60 8.91
CA ARG A 276 -7.67 -23.12 7.98
C ARG A 276 -8.44 -21.95 8.59
N TRP A 277 -8.61 -20.88 7.83
CA TRP A 277 -9.47 -19.76 8.20
C TRP A 277 -10.89 -20.05 7.71
N ASN A 278 -11.86 -20.15 8.63
CA ASN A 278 -13.25 -20.35 8.26
C ASN A 278 -14.11 -19.16 8.66
N PHE A 279 -14.63 -18.43 7.68
CA PHE A 279 -15.45 -17.23 7.87
C PHE A 279 -16.93 -17.56 7.68
N ASN A 280 -17.73 -17.33 8.71
CA ASN A 280 -19.18 -17.42 8.65
C ASN A 280 -19.78 -16.15 8.05
N LEU A 281 -20.78 -16.30 7.19
CA LEU A 281 -21.38 -15.17 6.51
C LEU A 281 -22.19 -14.24 7.39
N THR A 282 -21.90 -12.95 7.29
CA THR A 282 -22.50 -11.90 8.13
C THR A 282 -23.80 -11.35 7.55
N TYR A 283 -24.87 -11.34 8.36
CA TYR A 283 -26.14 -10.69 8.03
C TYR A 283 -26.21 -9.25 8.55
N ALA A 284 -25.63 -9.02 9.73
CA ALA A 284 -25.63 -7.76 10.47
C ALA A 284 -27.00 -7.07 10.52
N ALA A 285 -28.04 -7.82 10.89
CA ALA A 285 -29.43 -7.38 10.87
C ALA A 285 -29.86 -6.70 9.55
N ASN A 286 -29.43 -7.29 8.42
CA ASN A 286 -29.68 -6.80 7.07
C ASN A 286 -29.17 -5.36 6.82
N SER A 287 -28.25 -4.86 7.63
CA SER A 287 -27.67 -3.53 7.43
C SER A 287 -26.77 -3.56 6.20
N ALA A 288 -27.12 -2.77 5.17
CA ALA A 288 -26.35 -2.79 3.91
C ALA A 288 -24.87 -2.40 4.09
N ASN A 289 -24.55 -1.66 5.15
CA ASN A 289 -23.19 -1.24 5.47
C ASN A 289 -22.32 -2.36 6.05
N PHE A 290 -22.93 -3.41 6.60
CA PHE A 290 -22.25 -4.46 7.38
C PHE A 290 -22.63 -5.88 6.97
N CYS A 291 -23.70 -6.09 6.20
CA CYS A 291 -24.01 -7.36 5.57
C CYS A 291 -22.96 -7.64 4.50
N GLU A 292 -22.49 -8.89 4.43
CA GLU A 292 -21.53 -9.29 3.40
C GLU A 292 -22.18 -9.25 2.00
N GLY A 293 -21.42 -8.75 1.01
CA GLY A 293 -21.93 -8.40 -0.31
C GLY A 293 -22.18 -9.55 -1.30
N PRO A 294 -21.25 -10.50 -1.53
CA PRO A 294 -21.38 -11.49 -2.60
C PRO A 294 -22.29 -12.67 -2.20
N LEU A 295 -23.60 -12.44 -2.19
CA LEU A 295 -24.61 -13.45 -1.88
C LEU A 295 -25.65 -13.53 -3.00
N LEU A 296 -25.83 -14.72 -3.57
CA LEU A 296 -26.91 -14.99 -4.50
C LEU A 296 -28.19 -15.22 -3.68
N ARG A 297 -28.97 -14.16 -3.42
CA ARG A 297 -30.29 -14.26 -2.76
C ARG A 297 -31.40 -14.76 -3.70
N ASP A 298 -31.03 -15.37 -4.81
CA ASP A 298 -31.97 -15.91 -5.79
C ASP A 298 -32.49 -17.27 -5.34
N PHE A 299 -33.73 -17.57 -5.72
CA PHE A 299 -34.31 -18.90 -5.56
C PHE A 299 -34.10 -19.70 -6.83
N TYR A 300 -33.46 -20.85 -6.69
CA TYR A 300 -33.29 -21.81 -7.77
C TYR A 300 -34.33 -22.91 -7.64
N TYR A 301 -35.04 -23.22 -8.72
CA TYR A 301 -36.08 -24.24 -8.75
C TYR A 301 -35.68 -25.44 -9.60
N TYR A 302 -35.99 -26.64 -9.13
CA TYR A 302 -35.69 -27.90 -9.79
C TYR A 302 -36.97 -28.74 -9.91
N PRO A 303 -37.14 -29.49 -11.02
CA PRO A 303 -38.21 -30.48 -11.09
C PRO A 303 -37.98 -31.57 -10.02
N ILE A 304 -39.08 -32.19 -9.58
CA ILE A 304 -39.04 -33.40 -8.77
C ILE A 304 -38.86 -34.58 -9.71
N ASP A 305 -37.93 -35.50 -9.39
CA ASP A 305 -37.56 -36.59 -10.30
C ASP A 305 -38.75 -37.54 -10.51
N ALA A 306 -38.94 -38.05 -11.73
CA ALA A 306 -40.14 -38.80 -12.11
C ALA A 306 -40.33 -40.11 -11.32
N ASP A 307 -39.27 -40.65 -10.72
CA ASP A 307 -39.29 -41.83 -9.88
C ASP A 307 -39.59 -41.53 -8.39
N GLN A 308 -39.77 -40.26 -8.04
CA GLN A 308 -40.09 -39.81 -6.68
C GLN A 308 -41.60 -39.61 -6.50
N THR A 309 -42.12 -39.94 -5.31
CA THR A 309 -43.56 -39.93 -5.02
C THR A 309 -44.22 -38.56 -5.22
N LEU A 310 -43.53 -37.48 -4.90
CA LEU A 310 -44.04 -36.11 -5.02
C LEU A 310 -44.13 -35.60 -6.47
N SER A 311 -43.54 -36.31 -7.44
CA SER A 311 -43.57 -35.94 -8.85
C SER A 311 -44.98 -35.94 -9.46
N SER A 312 -45.90 -36.69 -8.85
CA SER A 312 -47.33 -36.73 -9.23
C SER A 312 -48.03 -35.37 -9.12
N SER A 313 -47.48 -34.43 -8.34
CA SER A 313 -48.00 -33.08 -8.19
C SER A 313 -47.25 -32.09 -9.07
N ALA A 314 -47.87 -31.69 -10.19
CA ALA A 314 -47.27 -30.75 -11.15
C ALA A 314 -46.95 -29.36 -10.57
N SER A 315 -47.52 -29.01 -9.41
CA SER A 315 -47.28 -27.73 -8.74
C SER A 315 -46.06 -27.73 -7.84
N LEU A 316 -45.51 -28.90 -7.49
CA LEU A 316 -44.36 -29.02 -6.59
C LEU A 316 -43.03 -29.00 -7.35
N ARG A 317 -42.06 -28.30 -6.78
CA ARG A 317 -40.69 -28.21 -7.27
C ARG A 317 -39.75 -28.24 -6.07
N TYR A 318 -38.52 -28.71 -6.24
CA TYR A 318 -37.50 -28.40 -5.24
C TYR A 318 -37.06 -26.94 -5.39
N TYR A 319 -36.61 -26.34 -4.30
CA TYR A 319 -35.89 -25.07 -4.36
C TYR A 319 -34.58 -25.11 -3.55
N ALA A 320 -33.69 -24.19 -3.87
CA ALA A 320 -32.49 -23.88 -3.08
C ALA A 320 -32.20 -22.39 -3.11
N THR A 321 -31.69 -21.83 -2.01
CA THR A 321 -31.22 -20.45 -1.93
C THR A 321 -30.10 -20.31 -0.89
N GLU A 322 -29.14 -19.43 -1.15
CA GLU A 322 -28.07 -19.12 -0.20
C GLU A 322 -28.53 -18.05 0.80
N SER A 323 -28.24 -18.28 2.07
CA SER A 323 -28.54 -17.36 3.16
C SER A 323 -27.30 -17.08 4.02
N PRO A 324 -27.11 -15.84 4.48
CA PRO A 324 -26.23 -15.56 5.61
C PRO A 324 -26.64 -16.33 6.88
N LEU A 325 -25.75 -16.36 7.86
CA LEU A 325 -25.93 -17.04 9.13
C LEU A 325 -26.47 -16.05 10.19
N TYR A 326 -27.52 -16.42 10.92
CA TYR A 326 -28.12 -15.63 12.00
C TYR A 326 -28.98 -16.51 12.92
N SER A 327 -29.22 -16.08 14.16
CA SER A 327 -29.81 -16.93 15.19
C SER A 327 -31.21 -17.48 14.89
N GLU A 328 -32.02 -16.72 14.16
CA GLU A 328 -33.42 -17.03 13.89
C GLU A 328 -33.59 -18.14 12.85
N LEU A 329 -32.51 -18.57 12.18
CA LEU A 329 -32.50 -19.75 11.32
C LEU A 329 -32.83 -21.06 12.06
N GLY A 330 -32.78 -21.07 13.40
CA GLY A 330 -33.13 -22.21 14.24
C GLY A 330 -34.25 -21.94 15.25
N ASP A 331 -34.99 -20.84 15.12
CA ASP A 331 -36.06 -20.48 16.06
C ASP A 331 -37.45 -21.03 15.65
N ILE A 332 -38.37 -21.08 16.63
CA ILE A 332 -39.61 -21.89 16.70
C ILE A 332 -40.74 -21.47 15.70
N SER A 333 -40.53 -20.50 14.82
CA SER A 333 -41.57 -20.12 13.84
C SER A 333 -41.28 -20.68 12.46
N THR A 334 -42.15 -21.60 12.02
CA THR A 334 -42.28 -22.25 10.71
C THR A 334 -40.99 -22.21 9.89
N ASP A 335 -40.13 -23.19 10.16
CA ASP A 335 -39.45 -24.00 9.15
C ASP A 335 -38.22 -24.76 9.73
N GLU A 336 -37.77 -24.41 10.95
CA GLU A 336 -36.71 -25.04 11.77
C GLU A 336 -35.60 -25.82 11.00
N PRO A 337 -35.00 -25.27 9.93
CA PRO A 337 -34.14 -26.05 9.06
C PRO A 337 -32.85 -26.51 9.74
N PHE A 338 -32.46 -25.87 10.85
CA PHE A 338 -31.20 -26.14 11.54
C PHE A 338 -31.36 -26.43 13.04
N SER A 339 -32.56 -26.73 13.54
CA SER A 339 -32.80 -26.92 14.99
C SER A 339 -32.01 -28.09 15.60
N LEU A 340 -31.61 -29.07 14.79
CA LEU A 340 -30.75 -30.19 15.21
C LEU A 340 -29.24 -29.90 15.09
N LYS A 341 -28.84 -28.73 14.58
CA LYS A 341 -27.43 -28.29 14.59
C LYS A 341 -27.08 -27.57 15.88
N LYS A 342 -25.79 -27.50 16.18
CA LYS A 342 -25.32 -26.63 17.27
C LYS A 342 -25.58 -25.18 16.88
N LYS A 343 -26.12 -24.40 17.82
CA LYS A 343 -26.45 -22.98 17.59
C LYS A 343 -25.27 -22.19 17.01
N ASP A 344 -24.06 -22.43 17.53
CA ASP A 344 -22.84 -21.77 17.05
C ASP A 344 -22.51 -22.01 15.57
N ASP A 345 -23.00 -23.10 14.97
CA ASP A 345 -22.75 -23.43 13.56
C ASP A 345 -23.52 -22.49 12.61
N TYR A 346 -24.61 -21.86 13.07
CA TYR A 346 -25.48 -21.02 12.24
C TYR A 346 -25.83 -19.65 12.85
N SER A 347 -25.55 -19.39 14.13
CA SER A 347 -25.89 -18.10 14.77
C SER A 347 -24.74 -17.11 14.85
N ASN A 348 -23.51 -17.59 14.74
CA ASN A 348 -22.32 -16.76 14.89
C ASN A 348 -21.72 -16.40 13.53
N THR A 349 -21.39 -15.13 13.33
CA THR A 349 -20.87 -14.57 12.08
C THR A 349 -19.49 -13.95 12.24
N SER A 350 -18.86 -13.69 11.10
CA SER A 350 -17.49 -13.22 11.04
C SER A 350 -17.33 -11.80 11.57
N VAL A 351 -16.25 -11.57 12.32
CA VAL A 351 -15.82 -10.22 12.73
C VAL A 351 -15.24 -9.39 11.58
N LEU A 352 -15.01 -10.01 10.42
CA LEU A 352 -14.44 -9.40 9.21
C LEU A 352 -15.27 -9.77 7.99
N ASN A 353 -15.62 -8.77 7.17
CA ASN A 353 -16.15 -8.98 5.82
C ASN A 353 -15.04 -8.67 4.82
N LEU A 354 -14.53 -9.69 4.15
CA LEU A 354 -13.33 -9.56 3.32
C LEU A 354 -13.60 -8.92 1.94
N PHE A 355 -14.84 -8.96 1.46
CA PHE A 355 -15.25 -8.52 0.12
C PHE A 355 -16.08 -7.23 0.16
N GLY A 356 -15.87 -6.40 1.18
CA GLY A 356 -16.69 -5.22 1.43
C GLY A 356 -18.06 -5.57 2.02
N SER A 357 -19.05 -4.73 1.75
CA SER A 357 -20.43 -4.91 2.21
C SER A 357 -21.40 -4.88 1.04
N SER A 358 -22.68 -5.20 1.26
CA SER A 358 -23.68 -5.09 0.19
C SER A 358 -23.87 -3.66 -0.32
N ALA A 359 -23.57 -2.63 0.49
CA ALA A 359 -23.58 -1.24 0.06
C ALA A 359 -22.36 -0.88 -0.82
N VAL A 360 -21.21 -1.49 -0.55
CA VAL A 360 -19.95 -1.25 -1.28
C VAL A 360 -19.25 -2.60 -1.48
N LEU A 361 -19.67 -3.33 -2.50
CA LEU A 361 -19.09 -4.63 -2.85
C LEU A 361 -17.66 -4.40 -3.36
N SER A 362 -16.68 -5.08 -2.79
CA SER A 362 -15.27 -4.92 -3.16
C SER A 362 -14.59 -6.29 -3.32
N PRO A 363 -14.83 -6.97 -4.47
CA PRO A 363 -14.30 -8.30 -4.73
C PRO A 363 -12.77 -8.29 -4.75
N THR A 364 -12.16 -9.37 -4.29
CA THR A 364 -10.70 -9.49 -4.21
C THR A 364 -10.25 -10.94 -4.35
N VAL A 365 -8.95 -11.14 -4.50
CA VAL A 365 -8.36 -12.47 -4.41
C VAL A 365 -7.78 -12.67 -3.02
N ILE A 366 -8.09 -13.83 -2.44
CA ILE A 366 -7.54 -14.28 -1.16
C ILE A 366 -6.52 -15.37 -1.42
N ILE A 367 -5.32 -15.18 -0.86
CA ILE A 367 -4.22 -16.13 -0.84
C ILE A 367 -4.15 -16.75 0.56
N GLY A 368 -4.22 -18.07 0.65
CA GLY A 368 -4.22 -18.83 1.90
C GLY A 368 -5.30 -19.91 1.95
N ASN A 369 -5.23 -20.77 2.98
CA ASN A 369 -6.24 -21.82 3.22
C ASN A 369 -7.49 -21.22 3.88
N VAL A 370 -8.35 -20.63 3.04
CA VAL A 370 -9.49 -19.83 3.49
C VAL A 370 -10.80 -20.37 2.92
N SER A 371 -11.79 -20.52 3.80
CA SER A 371 -13.14 -20.93 3.47
C SER A 371 -14.20 -19.98 3.98
N ARG A 372 -15.37 -20.10 3.37
CA ARG A 372 -16.56 -19.32 3.67
C ARG A 372 -17.71 -20.29 3.97
N SER A 373 -18.43 -20.04 5.04
CA SER A 373 -19.59 -20.82 5.47
C SER A 373 -20.87 -20.01 5.34
N TYR A 374 -21.92 -20.64 4.83
CA TYR A 374 -23.24 -20.02 4.64
C TYR A 374 -24.35 -21.08 4.77
N ALA A 375 -25.58 -20.65 5.03
CA ALA A 375 -26.72 -21.54 5.06
C ALA A 375 -27.23 -21.77 3.64
N LEU A 376 -27.38 -23.02 3.23
CA LEU A 376 -28.10 -23.40 2.04
C LEU A 376 -29.50 -23.83 2.47
N LEU A 377 -30.50 -23.00 2.20
CA LEU A 377 -31.90 -23.31 2.49
C LEU A 377 -32.48 -24.08 1.31
N GLN A 378 -32.89 -25.31 1.55
CA GLN A 378 -33.42 -26.19 0.53
C GLN A 378 -34.74 -26.78 0.95
N GLY A 379 -35.63 -27.02 -0.01
CA GLY A 379 -36.83 -27.77 0.26
C GLY A 379 -37.79 -27.83 -0.90
N ILE A 380 -39.08 -27.81 -0.60
CA ILE A 380 -40.16 -27.93 -1.58
C ILE A 380 -40.87 -26.59 -1.73
N TYR A 381 -41.03 -26.14 -2.97
CA TYR A 381 -41.82 -24.98 -3.36
C TYR A 381 -43.09 -25.43 -4.05
N ASN A 382 -44.23 -24.93 -3.59
CA ASN A 382 -45.51 -25.14 -4.24
C ASN A 382 -45.86 -23.91 -5.08
N SER A 383 -45.78 -24.05 -6.40
CA SER A 383 -46.04 -22.97 -7.35
C SER A 383 -47.49 -22.49 -7.37
N SER A 384 -48.46 -23.32 -6.96
CA SER A 384 -49.87 -22.93 -6.88
C SER A 384 -50.15 -22.06 -5.65
N SER A 385 -49.60 -22.41 -4.49
CA SER A 385 -49.79 -21.65 -3.24
C SER A 385 -48.72 -20.59 -2.98
N LYS A 386 -47.63 -20.59 -3.77
CA LYS A 386 -46.44 -19.76 -3.59
C LYS A 386 -45.78 -19.92 -2.21
N LYS A 387 -45.96 -21.08 -1.56
CA LYS A 387 -45.37 -21.38 -0.26
C LYS A 387 -44.09 -22.20 -0.42
N TYR A 388 -43.16 -21.96 0.48
CA TYR A 388 -41.92 -22.71 0.64
C TYR A 388 -42.05 -23.60 1.88
N ALA A 389 -41.42 -24.77 1.82
CA ALA A 389 -41.29 -25.71 2.93
C ALA A 389 -39.85 -26.22 2.94
N PRO A 390 -38.95 -25.64 3.76
CA PRO A 390 -37.61 -26.14 3.96
C PRO A 390 -37.63 -27.59 4.43
N LEU A 391 -36.72 -28.38 3.86
CA LEU A 391 -36.40 -29.70 4.36
C LEU A 391 -35.32 -29.54 5.44
N PRO A 392 -35.58 -29.95 6.70
CA PRO A 392 -34.66 -29.71 7.80
C PRO A 392 -33.38 -30.55 7.70
N TYR A 393 -32.31 -30.07 8.32
CA TYR A 393 -31.12 -30.87 8.57
C TYR A 393 -31.46 -32.04 9.47
N LEU A 394 -31.12 -33.26 9.05
CA LEU A 394 -31.35 -34.48 9.82
C LEU A 394 -30.07 -35.33 9.86
N ASP A 395 -29.74 -35.85 11.04
CA ASP A 395 -28.80 -36.96 11.17
C ASP A 395 -29.52 -38.31 10.96
N GLN A 396 -28.77 -39.41 11.02
CA GLN A 396 -29.33 -40.74 10.79
C GLN A 396 -30.40 -41.13 11.82
N ALA A 397 -30.26 -40.70 13.07
CA ALA A 397 -31.23 -41.02 14.11
C ALA A 397 -32.53 -40.25 13.92
N ALA A 398 -32.43 -38.95 13.63
CA ALA A 398 -33.57 -38.08 13.37
C ALA A 398 -34.29 -38.43 12.06
N PHE A 399 -33.57 -38.80 11.01
CA PHE A 399 -34.18 -39.23 9.75
C PHE A 399 -35.07 -40.47 9.92
N SER A 400 -34.63 -41.44 10.74
CA SER A 400 -35.40 -42.64 11.07
C SER A 400 -36.53 -42.40 12.08
N SER A 401 -36.56 -41.25 12.76
CA SER A 401 -37.62 -40.87 13.70
C SER A 401 -38.87 -40.35 12.96
N PRO A 402 -40.10 -40.65 13.44
CA PRO A 402 -41.33 -40.05 12.90
C PRO A 402 -41.50 -38.57 13.25
N ASN A 403 -40.67 -38.03 14.15
CA ASN A 403 -40.76 -36.65 14.63
C ASN A 403 -39.62 -35.83 14.00
N TRP A 404 -39.93 -35.08 12.94
CA TRP A 404 -39.00 -34.14 12.32
C TRP A 404 -39.25 -32.71 12.81
N PRO A 405 -38.23 -31.82 12.75
CA PRO A 405 -38.39 -30.39 13.06
C PRO A 405 -39.50 -29.69 12.28
N GLY A 406 -40.01 -28.58 12.82
CA GLY A 406 -40.98 -27.71 12.13
C GLY A 406 -42.44 -28.21 12.14
N ASP A 407 -42.87 -28.88 13.22
CA ASP A 407 -44.24 -29.36 13.43
C ASP A 407 -44.79 -30.26 12.29
N MET A 408 -43.92 -31.03 11.63
CA MET A 408 -44.34 -31.95 10.59
C MET A 408 -45.11 -33.16 11.17
N SER A 409 -46.29 -33.44 10.61
CA SER A 409 -47.04 -34.65 10.99
C SER A 409 -46.31 -35.92 10.58
N ALA A 410 -46.47 -37.02 11.32
CA ALA A 410 -45.85 -38.31 10.99
C ALA A 410 -46.17 -38.78 9.56
N ALA A 411 -47.40 -38.54 9.08
CA ALA A 411 -47.79 -38.85 7.70
C ALA A 411 -47.03 -38.02 6.66
N THR A 412 -46.76 -36.74 6.96
CA THR A 412 -45.92 -35.86 6.12
C THR A 412 -44.48 -36.36 6.12
N VAL A 413 -43.94 -36.72 7.29
CA VAL A 413 -42.60 -37.28 7.42
C VAL A 413 -42.46 -38.56 6.60
N ASP A 414 -43.39 -39.49 6.71
CA ASP A 414 -43.35 -40.74 5.94
C ASP A 414 -43.49 -40.50 4.43
N LEU A 415 -44.34 -39.55 4.01
CA LEU A 415 -44.43 -39.15 2.61
C LEU A 415 -43.11 -38.61 2.07
N ILE A 416 -42.46 -37.69 2.79
CA ILE A 416 -41.18 -37.11 2.39
C ILE A 416 -40.09 -38.18 2.42
N ARG A 417 -40.02 -39.01 3.47
CA ARG A 417 -39.04 -40.08 3.59
C ARG A 417 -39.17 -41.10 2.45
N ASN A 418 -40.40 -41.49 2.11
CA ASN A 418 -40.69 -42.40 0.98
C ASN A 418 -40.34 -41.76 -0.37
N ASN A 419 -40.55 -40.45 -0.53
CA ASN A 419 -40.12 -39.72 -1.72
C ASN A 419 -38.60 -39.86 -1.97
N PHE A 420 -37.79 -39.95 -0.90
CA PHE A 420 -36.35 -40.22 -0.97
C PHE A 420 -36.00 -41.71 -0.79
N LYS A 421 -36.95 -42.63 -1.01
CA LYS A 421 -36.78 -44.09 -0.93
C LYS A 421 -36.23 -44.58 0.41
N ASN A 422 -36.55 -43.86 1.50
CA ASN A 422 -36.02 -44.15 2.83
C ASN A 422 -34.48 -44.12 2.93
N ASP A 423 -33.81 -43.38 2.04
CA ASP A 423 -32.36 -43.23 2.01
C ASP A 423 -31.94 -41.80 2.40
N LEU A 424 -31.27 -41.68 3.55
CA LEU A 424 -30.73 -40.41 4.04
C LEU A 424 -29.77 -39.78 3.04
N LYS A 425 -28.97 -40.55 2.29
CA LYS A 425 -28.02 -39.99 1.31
C LYS A 425 -28.72 -39.28 0.16
N ASN A 426 -29.92 -39.73 -0.21
CA ASN A 426 -30.72 -39.05 -1.22
C ASN A 426 -31.41 -37.81 -0.65
N TYR A 427 -31.87 -37.89 0.58
CA TYR A 427 -32.42 -36.74 1.32
C TYR A 427 -31.39 -35.61 1.49
N GLN A 428 -30.14 -35.96 1.86
CA GLN A 428 -29.03 -35.01 2.08
C GLN A 428 -28.73 -34.11 0.87
N LYS A 429 -29.09 -34.52 -0.35
CA LYS A 429 -28.93 -33.70 -1.56
C LYS A 429 -29.93 -32.54 -1.65
N ARG A 430 -30.99 -32.56 -0.83
CA ARG A 430 -32.13 -31.62 -0.86
C ARG A 430 -32.48 -31.06 0.53
N MET A 431 -31.80 -31.48 1.59
CA MET A 431 -31.99 -30.93 2.94
C MET A 431 -31.24 -29.61 3.10
N SER A 432 -31.72 -28.75 3.99
CA SER A 432 -31.00 -27.54 4.34
C SER A 432 -29.74 -27.90 5.14
N ASP A 433 -28.60 -27.28 4.83
CA ASP A 433 -27.33 -27.48 5.55
C ASP A 433 -26.49 -26.19 5.60
N VAL A 434 -25.51 -26.14 6.50
CA VAL A 434 -24.46 -25.12 6.50
C VAL A 434 -23.33 -25.63 5.60
N ILE A 435 -23.13 -24.96 4.47
CA ILE A 435 -22.16 -25.35 3.45
C ILE A 435 -20.86 -24.58 3.66
N VAL A 436 -19.72 -25.27 3.51
CA VAL A 436 -18.38 -24.68 3.60
C VAL A 436 -17.69 -24.77 2.24
N GLY A 437 -17.55 -23.62 1.57
CA GLY A 437 -16.91 -23.50 0.25
C GLY A 437 -15.55 -22.80 0.29
N HIS A 438 -14.87 -22.75 -0.86
CA HIS A 438 -13.68 -21.92 -1.02
C HIS A 438 -14.08 -20.44 -1.07
N TYR A 439 -13.34 -19.56 -0.39
CA TYR A 439 -13.75 -18.17 -0.28
C TYR A 439 -13.75 -17.44 -1.64
N ASN A 440 -12.70 -17.66 -2.46
CA ASN A 440 -12.57 -17.01 -3.77
C ASN A 440 -13.72 -17.33 -4.75
N ALA A 441 -14.49 -18.40 -4.54
CA ALA A 441 -15.65 -18.72 -5.37
C ALA A 441 -16.73 -17.60 -5.33
N ALA A 442 -16.74 -16.78 -4.26
CA ALA A 442 -17.61 -15.61 -4.15
C ALA A 442 -17.37 -14.56 -5.25
N ASN A 443 -16.21 -14.57 -5.92
CA ASN A 443 -15.91 -13.70 -7.06
C ASN A 443 -16.75 -14.01 -8.30
N LEU A 444 -17.47 -15.14 -8.33
CA LEU A 444 -18.34 -15.52 -9.45
C LEU A 444 -19.75 -14.93 -9.33
N VAL A 445 -20.14 -14.47 -8.15
CA VAL A 445 -21.45 -13.84 -7.90
C VAL A 445 -21.66 -12.58 -8.77
N PRO A 446 -20.71 -11.62 -8.87
CA PRO A 446 -20.87 -10.42 -9.70
C PRO A 446 -20.48 -10.63 -11.18
N VAL A 447 -20.36 -11.86 -11.67
CA VAL A 447 -19.98 -12.15 -13.07
C VAL A 447 -21.23 -12.53 -13.87
N ASP A 448 -21.38 -11.98 -15.08
CA ASP A 448 -22.41 -12.44 -16.02
C ASP A 448 -22.02 -13.81 -16.58
N LEU A 449 -22.59 -14.83 -15.96
CA LEU A 449 -22.55 -16.18 -16.49
C LEU A 449 -23.71 -16.32 -17.46
N LYS A 450 -23.46 -16.02 -18.74
CA LYS A 450 -24.40 -16.14 -19.88
C LYS A 450 -25.31 -17.39 -19.86
N ASN A 451 -24.90 -18.45 -19.14
CA ASN A 451 -25.73 -19.58 -18.75
C ASN A 451 -26.12 -19.53 -17.24
N GLN A 452 -27.26 -18.92 -16.92
CA GLN A 452 -27.80 -18.87 -15.54
C GLN A 452 -27.98 -20.26 -14.90
N ASN A 453 -28.09 -21.34 -15.68
CA ASN A 453 -28.17 -22.70 -15.12
C ASN A 453 -26.89 -23.15 -14.43
N ALA A 454 -25.75 -22.50 -14.71
CA ALA A 454 -24.51 -22.83 -14.03
C ALA A 454 -24.39 -22.13 -12.66
N LEU A 455 -25.00 -20.94 -12.47
CA LEU A 455 -25.18 -20.39 -11.11
C LEU A 455 -25.97 -21.38 -10.23
N LYS A 456 -26.92 -22.11 -10.83
CA LYS A 456 -27.70 -23.17 -10.16
C LYS A 456 -26.86 -24.37 -9.70
N THR A 457 -25.68 -24.61 -10.28
CA THR A 457 -24.75 -25.66 -9.84
C THR A 457 -23.71 -25.17 -8.83
N MET A 458 -23.40 -23.85 -8.77
CA MET A 458 -22.52 -23.30 -7.71
C MET A 458 -23.04 -23.57 -6.30
N ALA A 459 -24.36 -23.44 -6.11
CA ALA A 459 -25.02 -23.65 -4.82
C ALA A 459 -24.90 -25.10 -4.32
N PHE A 460 -24.59 -26.05 -5.20
CA PHE A 460 -24.57 -27.49 -4.90
C PHE A 460 -23.16 -28.09 -4.95
N ASP A 461 -22.35 -27.69 -5.92
CA ASP A 461 -21.01 -28.24 -6.12
C ASP A 461 -20.10 -27.24 -6.87
N GLN A 462 -19.26 -26.55 -6.11
CA GLN A 462 -18.26 -25.63 -6.65
C GLN A 462 -17.20 -26.34 -7.52
N GLN A 463 -16.94 -27.64 -7.32
CA GLN A 463 -15.96 -28.39 -8.11
C GLN A 463 -16.51 -28.70 -9.51
N GLU A 464 -17.77 -29.16 -9.61
CA GLU A 464 -18.48 -29.34 -10.88
C GLU A 464 -18.64 -28.02 -11.64
N PHE A 465 -18.92 -26.93 -10.93
CA PHE A 465 -19.06 -25.61 -11.54
C PHE A 465 -17.79 -25.18 -12.31
N SER A 466 -16.60 -25.43 -11.76
CA SER A 466 -15.33 -25.05 -12.41
C SER A 466 -15.09 -25.78 -13.74
N LYS A 467 -15.64 -26.98 -13.91
CA LYS A 467 -15.58 -27.74 -15.17
C LYS A 467 -16.50 -27.14 -16.25
N SER A 468 -17.53 -26.41 -15.83
CA SER A 468 -18.56 -25.83 -16.71
C SER A 468 -18.09 -24.56 -17.44
N PHE A 469 -16.92 -23.99 -17.05
CA PHE A 469 -16.40 -22.73 -17.60
C PHE A 469 -14.89 -22.75 -17.87
N PRO A 470 -14.43 -23.47 -18.91
CA PRO A 470 -13.00 -23.53 -19.25
C PRO A 470 -12.40 -22.18 -19.73
N ASP A 471 -13.22 -21.23 -20.17
CA ASP A 471 -12.78 -19.98 -20.82
C ASP A 471 -12.57 -18.78 -19.87
N PHE A 472 -12.51 -19.00 -18.56
CA PHE A 472 -12.28 -17.91 -17.62
C PHE A 472 -10.85 -17.35 -17.75
N PRO A 473 -10.67 -16.02 -17.86
CA PRO A 473 -9.35 -15.44 -17.97
C PRO A 473 -8.59 -15.60 -16.65
N ASN A 474 -7.38 -16.15 -16.74
CA ASN A 474 -6.47 -16.18 -15.61
C ASN A 474 -5.90 -14.80 -15.32
N MET A 475 -5.42 -14.64 -14.09
CA MET A 475 -4.66 -13.47 -13.67
C MET A 475 -3.32 -13.41 -14.42
N SER A 476 -2.96 -12.21 -14.84
CA SER A 476 -1.69 -11.88 -15.49
C SER A 476 -0.57 -11.62 -14.48
N ARG A 477 -0.91 -11.07 -13.30
CA ARG A 477 0.04 -10.61 -12.27
C ARG A 477 0.35 -11.65 -11.20
N LEU A 478 -0.42 -12.74 -11.13
CA LEU A 478 -0.26 -13.79 -10.11
C LEU A 478 -0.18 -15.17 -10.76
N ARG A 479 0.83 -15.94 -10.35
CA ARG A 479 0.94 -17.37 -10.64
C ARG A 479 1.03 -18.17 -9.35
N SER A 480 0.42 -19.34 -9.36
CA SER A 480 0.46 -20.35 -8.30
C SER A 480 1.08 -21.60 -8.90
N ASN A 481 2.16 -22.12 -8.30
CA ASN A 481 2.95 -23.23 -8.85
C ASN A 481 3.34 -23.01 -10.34
N MET A 482 3.72 -21.76 -10.69
CA MET A 482 4.07 -21.32 -12.05
C MET A 482 2.92 -21.32 -13.08
N ILE A 483 1.71 -21.71 -12.68
CA ILE A 483 0.50 -21.66 -13.49
C ILE A 483 -0.22 -20.33 -13.21
N PRO A 484 -0.70 -19.60 -14.23
CA PRO A 484 -1.55 -18.42 -14.03
C PRO A 484 -2.71 -18.71 -13.07
N ALA A 485 -2.83 -17.91 -12.01
CA ALA A 485 -3.84 -18.10 -11.00
C ALA A 485 -5.22 -17.73 -11.54
N ALA A 486 -6.25 -18.50 -11.17
CA ALA A 486 -7.64 -18.11 -11.42
C ALA A 486 -8.20 -17.40 -10.18
N PHE A 487 -8.90 -16.28 -10.38
CA PHE A 487 -9.38 -15.43 -9.28
C PHE A 487 -10.51 -16.06 -8.44
N TYR A 488 -11.11 -17.16 -8.91
CA TYR A 488 -12.19 -17.88 -8.22
C TYR A 488 -11.74 -19.21 -7.59
N LYS A 489 -10.54 -19.70 -7.93
CA LYS A 489 -10.02 -20.96 -7.41
C LYS A 489 -9.37 -20.76 -6.03
N PRO A 490 -9.29 -21.83 -5.21
CA PRO A 490 -8.46 -21.78 -4.01
C PRO A 490 -7.00 -21.47 -4.35
N LEU A 491 -6.36 -20.65 -3.52
CA LEU A 491 -4.95 -20.27 -3.65
C LEU A 491 -4.23 -20.52 -2.34
N TYR A 492 -4.07 -21.79 -1.95
CA TYR A 492 -3.31 -22.20 -0.75
C TYR A 492 -2.08 -23.06 -1.07
N GLU A 493 -1.58 -22.97 -2.31
CA GLU A 493 -0.40 -23.70 -2.74
C GLU A 493 0.90 -23.14 -2.12
N ASN A 494 1.96 -23.94 -2.15
CA ASN A 494 3.24 -23.60 -1.52
C ASN A 494 4.17 -22.82 -2.46
N ARG A 495 3.69 -22.14 -3.51
CA ARG A 495 4.56 -21.31 -4.38
C ARG A 495 3.79 -20.27 -5.16
N TYR A 496 4.20 -19.01 -5.00
CA TYR A 496 3.61 -17.88 -5.72
C TYR A 496 4.66 -17.06 -6.45
N THR A 497 4.26 -16.54 -7.60
CA THR A 497 5.05 -15.59 -8.38
C THR A 497 4.19 -14.37 -8.69
N ILE A 498 4.70 -13.18 -8.36
CA ILE A 498 4.01 -11.90 -8.56
C ILE A 498 4.76 -11.06 -9.58
N PHE A 499 4.02 -10.51 -10.54
CA PHE A 499 4.53 -9.66 -11.61
C PHE A 499 3.88 -8.27 -11.55
N ASP A 500 4.55 -7.27 -12.12
CA ASP A 500 3.91 -6.01 -12.48
C ASP A 500 3.08 -6.14 -13.76
N ASP A 501 2.34 -5.08 -14.10
CA ASP A 501 1.52 -4.94 -15.30
C ASP A 501 2.31 -4.98 -16.62
N ARG A 502 3.64 -5.00 -16.57
CA ARG A 502 4.54 -5.17 -17.71
C ARG A 502 5.20 -6.54 -17.75
N GLY A 503 4.87 -7.43 -16.82
CA GLY A 503 5.47 -8.76 -16.70
C GLY A 503 6.83 -8.79 -16.01
N LYS A 504 7.28 -7.70 -15.38
CA LYS A 504 8.49 -7.71 -14.55
C LYS A 504 8.22 -8.53 -13.29
N LEU A 505 9.08 -9.51 -13.03
CA LEU A 505 9.06 -10.26 -11.78
C LEU A 505 9.33 -9.35 -10.57
N LEU A 506 8.39 -9.34 -9.62
CA LEU A 506 8.53 -8.64 -8.33
C LEU A 506 8.89 -9.62 -7.21
N TYR A 507 8.28 -10.81 -7.23
CA TYR A 507 8.48 -11.84 -6.21
C TYR A 507 8.33 -13.25 -6.79
N HIS A 508 9.14 -14.16 -6.26
CA HIS A 508 8.99 -15.59 -6.43
C HIS A 508 9.31 -16.28 -5.10
N GLY A 509 8.47 -17.20 -4.64
CA GLY A 509 8.80 -17.99 -3.45
C GLY A 509 7.68 -18.86 -2.92
N ASP A 510 8.05 -19.73 -1.98
CA ASP A 510 7.20 -20.80 -1.50
C ASP A 510 6.21 -20.37 -0.41
N ASP A 511 6.53 -19.30 0.31
CA ASP A 511 5.68 -18.76 1.37
C ASP A 511 5.69 -17.23 1.33
N PRO A 512 4.58 -16.58 0.93
CA PRO A 512 4.44 -15.12 0.98
C PRO A 512 4.72 -14.55 2.38
N ALA A 513 4.56 -15.32 3.47
CA ALA A 513 4.93 -14.88 4.82
C ALA A 513 6.41 -14.46 4.94
N ARG A 514 7.28 -14.94 4.04
CA ARG A 514 8.69 -14.56 3.92
C ARG A 514 8.92 -13.21 3.25
N PHE A 515 7.88 -12.47 2.84
CA PHE A 515 8.00 -11.04 2.48
C PHE A 515 8.68 -10.22 3.59
N TYR A 516 8.59 -10.71 4.83
CA TYR A 516 9.21 -10.16 6.02
C TYR A 516 10.53 -10.86 6.39
N GLU A 517 11.62 -10.50 5.72
CA GLU A 517 12.92 -10.55 6.39
C GLU A 517 13.10 -9.23 7.15
N ARG A 518 13.42 -9.29 8.46
CA ARG A 518 13.45 -8.15 9.41
C ARG A 518 14.23 -6.92 8.92
N ASN A 519 15.12 -7.11 7.95
CA ASN A 519 16.01 -6.06 7.46
C ASN A 519 15.63 -5.49 6.08
N LEU A 520 14.63 -6.06 5.39
CA LEU A 520 14.31 -5.71 3.99
C LEU A 520 14.06 -4.20 3.79
N LEU A 521 13.31 -3.57 4.68
CA LEU A 521 13.04 -2.13 4.64
C LEU A 521 14.09 -1.32 5.39
N SER A 522 14.70 -1.90 6.44
CA SER A 522 15.67 -1.22 7.30
C SER A 522 16.91 -0.76 6.54
N HIS A 523 17.40 -1.53 5.57
CA HIS A 523 18.56 -1.15 4.74
C HIS A 523 18.30 0.08 3.85
N LYS A 524 17.03 0.33 3.49
CA LYS A 524 16.65 1.50 2.69
C LYS A 524 16.68 2.80 3.48
N ALA A 525 16.57 2.75 4.81
CA ALA A 525 16.52 3.96 5.64
C ALA A 525 17.79 4.80 5.48
N GLY A 526 17.65 6.03 4.99
CA GLY A 526 18.80 6.92 4.81
C GLY A 526 19.15 7.73 6.06
N TYR A 527 18.22 7.85 7.00
CA TYR A 527 18.47 8.43 8.33
C TYR A 527 18.08 7.46 9.43
N VAL A 528 18.88 7.45 10.50
CA VAL A 528 18.61 6.69 11.73
C VAL A 528 18.59 7.65 12.91
N PHE A 529 17.47 7.71 13.60
CA PHE A 529 17.25 8.56 14.77
C PHE A 529 17.29 7.73 16.04
N LYS A 530 17.92 8.28 17.09
CA LYS A 530 18.02 7.63 18.40
C LYS A 530 16.66 7.40 19.06
N ASN A 531 15.71 8.30 18.85
CA ASN A 531 14.36 8.25 19.44
C ASN A 531 13.35 9.09 18.62
N SER A 532 12.07 8.95 18.94
CA SER A 532 10.97 9.67 18.29
C SER A 532 11.08 11.18 18.41
N LEU A 533 11.58 11.71 19.54
CA LEU A 533 11.79 13.15 19.72
C LEU A 533 12.78 13.73 18.69
N ALA A 534 13.89 13.03 18.44
CA ALA A 534 14.87 13.43 17.44
C ALA A 534 14.31 13.39 16.01
N LEU A 535 13.48 12.38 15.72
CA LEU A 535 12.75 12.31 14.45
C LEU A 535 11.82 13.51 14.29
N TRP A 536 10.92 13.75 15.25
CA TRP A 536 9.89 14.79 15.14
C TRP A 536 10.48 16.19 15.01
N LYS A 537 11.59 16.49 15.70
CA LYS A 537 12.32 17.76 15.52
C LYS A 537 12.82 17.98 14.08
N LYS A 538 13.06 16.91 13.31
CA LYS A 538 13.60 16.99 11.96
C LYS A 538 12.52 17.01 10.88
N VAL A 539 11.43 16.26 11.05
CA VAL A 539 10.46 15.99 9.97
C VAL A 539 9.06 16.55 10.22
N TYR A 540 8.79 17.12 11.42
CA TYR A 540 7.46 17.59 11.80
C TYR A 540 7.46 19.06 12.20
N ASP A 541 6.68 19.88 11.50
CA ASP A 541 6.39 21.27 11.90
C ASP A 541 5.25 21.26 12.93
N GLN A 542 5.61 21.38 14.21
CA GLN A 542 4.66 21.39 15.33
C GLN A 542 3.64 22.54 15.25
N LYS A 543 4.01 23.70 14.70
CA LYS A 543 3.10 24.85 14.63
C LYS A 543 2.01 24.63 13.58
N LYS A 544 2.37 24.01 12.46
CA LYS A 544 1.45 23.73 11.36
C LYS A 544 0.83 22.34 11.41
N LYS A 545 1.34 21.46 12.28
CA LYS A 545 1.02 20.04 12.37
C LYS A 545 1.28 19.27 11.08
N ILE A 546 2.36 19.63 10.38
CA ILE A 546 2.70 19.10 9.06
C ILE A 546 3.90 18.14 9.15
N LEU A 547 3.72 16.92 8.63
CA LEU A 547 4.76 15.93 8.41
C LEU A 547 5.35 16.08 6.99
N SER A 548 6.69 16.10 6.89
CA SER A 548 7.42 16.08 5.63
C SER A 548 8.60 15.11 5.72
N LEU A 549 8.42 13.87 5.22
CA LEU A 549 9.46 12.83 5.25
C LEU A 549 10.30 12.85 3.97
N SER A 550 9.64 12.82 2.81
CA SER A 550 10.22 12.67 1.46
C SER A 550 11.26 11.54 1.35
N SER A 551 11.21 10.53 2.23
CA SER A 551 12.30 9.56 2.40
C SER A 551 11.89 8.37 3.27
N ILE A 552 12.82 7.44 3.48
CA ILE A 552 12.70 6.33 4.42
C ILE A 552 13.59 6.64 5.62
N VAL A 553 13.01 6.66 6.82
CA VAL A 553 13.69 6.95 8.08
C VAL A 553 13.51 5.82 9.07
N LYS A 554 14.49 5.66 9.96
CA LYS A 554 14.48 4.66 11.02
C LYS A 554 14.59 5.32 12.39
N VAL A 555 13.88 4.79 13.38
CA VAL A 555 13.95 5.18 14.79
C VAL A 555 14.32 3.95 15.61
N SER A 556 15.37 4.05 16.42
CA SER A 556 15.88 2.93 17.25
C SER A 556 14.99 2.55 18.44
N GLY A 557 13.85 3.22 18.64
CA GLY A 557 12.94 3.00 19.77
C GLY A 557 11.47 2.99 19.32
N PRO A 558 10.53 3.13 20.27
CA PRO A 558 9.11 3.23 19.96
C PRO A 558 8.77 4.56 19.29
N LEU A 559 7.63 4.60 18.61
CA LEU A 559 7.05 5.78 17.99
C LEU A 559 5.67 6.08 18.59
N ASP A 560 5.44 7.32 18.98
CA ASP A 560 4.14 7.78 19.46
C ASP A 560 3.66 8.93 18.55
N ILE A 561 2.47 8.75 17.98
CA ILE A 561 1.74 9.75 17.21
C ILE A 561 0.60 10.23 18.11
N PHE A 562 0.92 11.23 18.92
CA PHE A 562 0.07 11.68 20.03
C PHE A 562 -1.01 12.68 19.63
N GLU A 563 -0.90 13.31 18.46
CA GLU A 563 -1.88 14.27 17.94
C GLU A 563 -2.13 14.07 16.44
N HIS A 564 -3.19 14.71 15.94
CA HIS A 564 -3.50 14.69 14.51
C HIS A 564 -2.36 15.26 13.67
N MET A 565 -1.94 14.55 12.63
CA MET A 565 -0.89 14.98 11.71
C MET A 565 -1.40 15.06 10.27
N SER A 566 -1.08 16.16 9.59
CA SER A 566 -1.28 16.31 8.15
C SER A 566 0.03 16.08 7.40
N VAL A 567 -0.01 15.36 6.29
CA VAL A 567 1.17 15.10 5.45
C VAL A 567 1.23 16.16 4.36
N ALA A 568 2.37 16.85 4.24
CA ALA A 568 2.59 17.76 3.14
C ALA A 568 2.57 17.01 1.80
N ARG A 569 2.25 17.71 0.72
CA ARG A 569 2.64 17.25 -0.63
C ARG A 569 4.17 17.20 -0.70
N GLY A 570 4.72 16.18 -1.33
CA GLY A 570 6.13 15.78 -1.28
C GLY A 570 6.49 15.00 -0.02
N GLY A 571 5.62 14.99 0.99
CA GLY A 571 5.92 14.57 2.36
C GLY A 571 5.75 13.08 2.65
N GLY A 572 5.30 12.28 1.66
CA GLY A 572 5.18 10.82 1.79
C GLY A 572 6.51 10.14 2.10
N GLY A 573 6.44 8.94 2.67
CA GLY A 573 7.63 8.22 3.11
C GLY A 573 7.33 7.02 3.99
N ILE A 574 8.39 6.39 4.49
CA ILE A 574 8.31 5.25 5.40
C ILE A 574 9.02 5.60 6.71
N ILE A 575 8.34 5.43 7.84
CA ILE A 575 8.94 5.50 9.18
C ILE A 575 9.05 4.09 9.73
N ILE A 576 10.27 3.65 10.01
CA ILE A 576 10.57 2.34 10.59
C ILE A 576 10.93 2.53 12.07
N ALA A 577 10.08 2.08 12.98
CA ALA A 577 10.34 2.02 14.41
C ALA A 577 10.90 0.64 14.78
N GLU A 578 11.92 0.60 15.66
CA GLU A 578 12.37 -0.67 16.24
C GLU A 578 11.44 -1.18 17.34
N GLY A 579 10.76 -0.29 18.06
CA GLY A 579 9.77 -0.65 19.08
C GLY A 579 8.32 -0.53 18.60
N ASP A 580 7.41 -0.55 19.56
CA ASP A 580 5.98 -0.36 19.32
C ASP A 580 5.66 0.99 18.66
N ILE A 581 4.60 1.01 17.87
CA ILE A 581 4.00 2.24 17.34
C ILE A 581 2.64 2.44 17.98
N ARG A 582 2.40 3.62 18.57
CA ARG A 582 1.08 4.02 19.08
C ARG A 582 0.52 5.17 18.27
N ILE A 583 -0.72 5.04 17.81
CA ILE A 583 -1.42 6.02 16.99
C ILE A 583 -2.63 6.52 17.77
N ARG A 584 -2.51 7.70 18.38
CA ARG A 584 -3.54 8.33 19.21
C ARG A 584 -4.26 9.49 18.51
N GLY A 585 -3.62 10.09 17.51
CA GLY A 585 -4.23 11.06 16.60
C GLY A 585 -4.39 10.53 15.17
N GLY A 586 -5.32 11.11 14.40
CA GLY A 586 -5.50 10.78 12.98
C GLY A 586 -4.30 11.17 12.12
N ILE A 587 -4.25 10.58 10.92
CA ILE A 587 -3.24 10.90 9.90
C ILE A 587 -3.96 11.27 8.61
N SER A 588 -3.82 12.53 8.20
CA SER A 588 -4.38 13.06 6.96
C SER A 588 -3.30 13.13 5.90
N ALA A 589 -3.25 12.15 5.01
CA ALA A 589 -2.38 12.14 3.84
C ALA A 589 -3.19 12.25 2.55
N PRO A 590 -2.74 13.03 1.54
CA PRO A 590 -3.26 12.95 0.19
C PRO A 590 -3.17 11.53 -0.37
N ASP A 591 -4.14 11.13 -1.21
CA ASP A 591 -4.15 9.76 -1.77
C ASP A 591 -2.92 9.43 -2.62
N SER A 592 -2.29 10.44 -3.21
CA SER A 592 -1.05 10.31 -3.99
C SER A 592 0.23 10.25 -3.14
N GLU A 593 0.13 10.38 -1.81
CA GLU A 593 1.28 10.44 -0.91
C GLU A 593 1.29 9.25 0.06
N PRO A 594 1.97 8.14 -0.29
CA PRO A 594 2.03 6.99 0.58
C PRO A 594 2.81 7.31 1.85
N VAL A 595 2.16 7.11 3.00
CA VAL A 595 2.82 7.06 4.31
C VAL A 595 2.75 5.64 4.83
N THR A 596 3.91 5.07 5.18
CA THR A 596 3.99 3.74 5.79
C THR A 596 4.62 3.83 7.17
N LEU A 597 3.97 3.21 8.16
CA LEU A 597 4.48 3.04 9.51
C LEU A 597 4.86 1.57 9.71
N VAL A 598 6.13 1.31 9.99
CA VAL A 598 6.67 -0.04 10.14
C VAL A 598 7.16 -0.24 11.56
N SER A 599 6.53 -1.12 12.32
CA SER A 599 7.04 -1.63 13.58
C SER A 599 7.86 -2.89 13.32
N SER A 600 9.18 -2.81 13.46
CA SER A 600 10.08 -3.91 13.06
C SER A 600 10.23 -5.02 14.10
N LYS A 601 10.13 -4.71 15.39
CA LYS A 601 10.20 -5.69 16.48
C LYS A 601 9.01 -5.64 17.44
N GLY A 602 8.11 -4.68 17.30
CA GLY A 602 6.98 -4.48 18.22
C GLY A 602 5.61 -4.65 17.55
N ASP A 603 4.60 -4.22 18.29
CA ASP A 603 3.20 -4.16 17.87
C ASP A 603 2.85 -2.77 17.31
N ILE A 604 1.70 -2.65 16.65
CA ILE A 604 1.08 -1.37 16.28
C ILE A 604 -0.27 -1.27 17.00
N TYR A 605 -0.44 -0.21 17.79
CA TYR A 605 -1.65 0.10 18.53
C TYR A 605 -2.37 1.27 17.86
N VAL A 606 -3.58 1.04 17.38
CA VAL A 606 -4.49 2.11 16.95
C VAL A 606 -5.36 2.46 18.15
N GLU A 607 -5.20 3.67 18.68
CA GLU A 607 -5.87 4.16 19.90
C GLU A 607 -6.78 5.35 19.59
N THR A 608 -7.20 5.47 18.33
CA THR A 608 -8.05 6.57 17.82
C THR A 608 -9.16 6.04 16.93
N SER A 609 -10.27 6.78 16.89
CA SER A 609 -11.35 6.59 15.91
C SER A 609 -11.26 7.57 14.74
N GLU A 610 -10.31 8.52 14.78
CA GLU A 610 -10.01 9.38 13.63
C GLU A 610 -9.48 8.55 12.46
N ARG A 611 -9.66 9.07 11.24
CA ARG A 611 -9.13 8.43 10.05
C ARG A 611 -7.61 8.42 10.06
N VAL A 612 -7.03 7.26 9.77
CA VAL A 612 -5.59 7.05 9.60
C VAL A 612 -5.32 6.69 8.14
N ASN A 613 -4.88 7.67 7.35
CA ASN A 613 -4.41 7.48 5.98
C ASN A 613 -2.93 7.06 6.00
N ALA A 614 -2.66 5.81 6.35
CA ALA A 614 -1.32 5.24 6.32
C ALA A 614 -1.36 3.71 6.15
N ALA A 615 -0.31 3.17 5.55
CA ALA A 615 0.00 1.75 5.59
C ALA A 615 0.59 1.38 6.96
N LEU A 616 0.05 0.34 7.60
CA LEU A 616 0.47 -0.13 8.92
C LEU A 616 1.11 -1.52 8.80
N VAL A 617 2.36 -1.65 9.25
CA VAL A 617 3.22 -2.82 8.98
C VAL A 617 3.89 -3.28 10.28
N ALA A 618 3.32 -4.26 10.98
CA ALA A 618 3.90 -4.89 12.16
C ALA A 618 4.68 -6.16 11.77
N VAL A 619 6.00 -6.03 11.57
CA VAL A 619 6.86 -7.06 10.96
C VAL A 619 6.80 -8.40 11.68
N SER A 620 6.86 -8.39 13.00
CA SER A 620 6.80 -9.60 13.83
C SER A 620 5.69 -9.56 14.87
N GLY A 621 5.05 -8.41 15.02
CA GLY A 621 4.04 -8.17 16.04
C GLY A 621 2.61 -8.24 15.53
N ARG A 622 1.73 -7.65 16.32
CA ARG A 622 0.29 -7.59 16.16
C ARG A 622 -0.14 -6.21 15.70
N LEU A 623 -1.19 -6.17 14.90
CA LEU A 623 -1.98 -4.97 14.72
C LEU A 623 -3.16 -5.02 15.70
N ILE A 624 -3.25 -4.02 16.57
CA ILE A 624 -4.26 -3.96 17.64
C ILE A 624 -5.22 -2.82 17.31
N LEU A 625 -6.47 -3.17 17.00
CA LEU A 625 -7.51 -2.24 16.59
C LEU A 625 -8.57 -2.04 17.68
N PRO A 626 -9.04 -0.81 17.88
CA PRO A 626 -10.06 -0.48 18.87
C PRO A 626 -11.47 -0.84 18.35
N ALA A 627 -12.49 -0.60 19.16
CA ALA A 627 -13.88 -0.91 18.81
C ALA A 627 -14.41 -0.11 17.60
N SER A 628 -13.79 1.03 17.28
CA SER A 628 -14.08 1.86 16.11
C SER A 628 -12.79 2.38 15.49
N PHE A 629 -12.61 2.18 14.18
CA PHE A 629 -11.45 2.62 13.42
C PHE A 629 -11.83 2.89 11.95
N ASP A 630 -11.12 3.82 11.32
CA ASP A 630 -11.16 4.06 9.87
C ASP A 630 -9.72 4.14 9.34
N LEU A 631 -9.28 3.05 8.70
CA LEU A 631 -7.93 2.94 8.14
C LEU A 631 -8.00 3.03 6.61
N LYS A 632 -7.13 3.83 6.01
CA LYS A 632 -6.96 3.90 4.55
C LYS A 632 -5.50 3.69 4.17
N GLY A 633 -5.20 2.62 3.47
CA GLY A 633 -3.85 2.17 3.14
C GLY A 633 -3.78 0.65 3.02
N MET A 634 -2.85 0.04 3.74
CA MET A 634 -2.73 -1.42 3.88
C MET A 634 -2.47 -1.77 5.35
N ALA A 635 -2.79 -3.00 5.74
CA ALA A 635 -2.49 -3.55 7.05
C ALA A 635 -1.74 -4.88 6.93
N ALA A 636 -0.50 -4.94 7.42
CA ALA A 636 0.30 -6.16 7.45
C ALA A 636 0.79 -6.45 8.86
N ALA A 637 0.54 -7.66 9.37
CA ALA A 637 0.98 -8.07 10.70
C ALA A 637 1.24 -9.58 10.77
N ARG A 638 1.85 -10.05 11.87
CA ARG A 638 1.80 -11.48 12.19
C ARG A 638 0.36 -11.90 12.46
N GLU A 639 -0.32 -11.15 13.31
CA GLU A 639 -1.66 -11.42 13.82
C GLU A 639 -2.45 -10.11 13.95
N LEU A 640 -3.77 -10.24 13.91
CA LEU A 640 -4.70 -9.14 14.14
C LEU A 640 -5.40 -9.35 15.49
N SER A 641 -5.47 -8.30 16.30
CA SER A 641 -6.31 -8.25 17.50
C SER A 641 -7.28 -7.10 17.36
N MET A 642 -8.55 -7.35 17.64
CA MET A 642 -9.58 -6.31 17.57
C MET A 642 -10.42 -6.34 18.84
N ALA A 643 -10.68 -5.16 19.40
CA ALA A 643 -11.71 -5.04 20.41
C ALA A 643 -13.10 -5.34 19.80
N PRO A 644 -14.07 -5.84 20.59
CA PRO A 644 -15.45 -5.99 20.14
C PRO A 644 -15.99 -4.65 19.63
N GLY A 645 -16.66 -4.69 18.46
CA GLY A 645 -17.30 -3.52 17.88
C GLY A 645 -18.48 -3.03 18.72
N ARG A 646 -18.87 -1.77 18.51
CA ARG A 646 -20.12 -1.22 19.04
C ARG A 646 -21.14 -1.07 17.92
N PRO A 647 -22.46 -1.08 18.20
CA PRO A 647 -23.47 -0.88 17.17
C PRO A 647 -23.24 0.44 16.43
N GLY A 648 -23.23 0.39 15.10
CA GLY A 648 -23.06 1.57 14.25
C GLY A 648 -21.67 2.20 14.24
N ALA A 649 -20.70 1.62 14.97
CA ALA A 649 -19.32 2.12 14.95
C ALA A 649 -18.69 1.91 13.57
N THR A 650 -17.97 2.92 13.09
CA THR A 650 -17.13 2.77 11.89
C THR A 650 -16.00 1.79 12.19
N ARG A 651 -15.92 0.72 11.41
CA ARG A 651 -14.87 -0.31 11.47
C ARG A 651 -14.48 -0.67 10.05
N LYS A 652 -13.54 0.08 9.47
CA LYS A 652 -13.25 -0.01 8.03
C LYS A 652 -11.76 0.00 7.76
N LEU A 653 -11.33 -0.87 6.85
CA LEU A 653 -10.01 -0.83 6.22
C LEU A 653 -10.21 -0.65 4.72
N THR A 654 -9.66 0.41 4.15
CA THR A 654 -9.79 0.74 2.74
C THR A 654 -8.43 0.72 2.06
N TYR A 655 -8.30 -0.04 0.98
CA TYR A 655 -7.10 -0.06 0.17
C TYR A 655 -6.85 1.30 -0.50
N ASN A 656 -5.58 1.72 -0.54
CA ASN A 656 -5.16 2.84 -1.38
C ASN A 656 -4.26 2.32 -2.51
N ALA A 657 -4.73 2.45 -3.75
CA ALA A 657 -4.05 1.95 -4.95
C ALA A 657 -2.66 2.57 -5.19
N VAL A 658 -2.34 3.71 -4.56
CA VAL A 658 -0.98 4.29 -4.64
C VAL A 658 0.09 3.34 -4.09
N PHE A 659 -0.28 2.43 -3.20
CA PHE A 659 0.63 1.43 -2.64
C PHE A 659 0.87 0.25 -3.59
N ASP A 660 0.11 0.10 -4.69
CA ASP A 660 0.21 -1.08 -5.56
C ASP A 660 1.58 -1.15 -6.27
N PRO A 661 2.47 -2.09 -5.90
CA PRO A 661 3.77 -2.24 -6.55
C PRO A 661 3.67 -2.95 -7.90
N THR A 662 2.52 -3.56 -8.22
CA THR A 662 2.23 -4.22 -9.49
C THR A 662 1.73 -3.25 -10.56
N ASP A 663 1.34 -2.04 -10.17
CA ASP A 663 1.14 -0.93 -11.10
C ASP A 663 2.47 -0.22 -11.33
N TYR A 664 3.09 -0.44 -12.48
CA TYR A 664 4.38 0.14 -12.80
C TYR A 664 4.37 1.68 -12.75
N ARG A 665 3.26 2.34 -13.10
CA ARG A 665 3.17 3.81 -13.10
C ARG A 665 3.21 4.33 -11.66
N ASN A 666 2.41 3.74 -10.77
CA ASN A 666 2.41 4.09 -9.35
C ASN A 666 3.77 3.80 -8.72
N TYR A 667 4.33 2.63 -8.98
CA TYR A 667 5.66 2.26 -8.50
C TYR A 667 6.72 3.26 -8.97
N SER A 668 6.74 3.61 -10.26
CA SER A 668 7.74 4.53 -10.82
C SER A 668 7.60 5.99 -10.37
N ALA A 669 6.41 6.44 -9.97
CA ALA A 669 6.18 7.81 -9.49
C ALA A 669 6.63 8.03 -8.03
N ASN A 670 6.86 6.95 -7.28
CA ASN A 670 7.16 6.99 -5.85
C ASN A 670 8.65 6.81 -5.51
N TYR A 671 9.53 7.02 -6.49
CA TYR A 671 10.94 7.22 -6.18
C TYR A 671 11.15 8.57 -5.50
N ARG A 672 12.05 8.59 -4.52
CA ARG A 672 12.51 9.78 -3.81
C ARG A 672 14.03 9.79 -3.78
N MET A 673 14.60 10.98 -3.93
CA MET A 673 16.03 11.23 -3.75
C MET A 673 16.23 12.00 -2.44
N MET A 674 17.12 11.51 -1.58
CA MET A 674 17.47 12.16 -0.32
C MET A 674 18.97 12.43 -0.24
N ILE A 675 19.35 13.57 0.32
CA ILE A 675 20.75 13.88 0.68
C ILE A 675 20.98 13.39 2.10
N LYS A 676 21.97 12.53 2.36
CA LYS A 676 22.17 11.90 3.68
C LYS A 676 23.00 12.71 4.65
N GLY A 677 23.96 13.48 4.16
CA GLY A 677 25.02 14.08 4.97
C GLY A 677 25.13 15.58 4.82
N GLU A 678 26.05 16.15 5.60
CA GLU A 678 26.55 17.49 5.35
C GLU A 678 27.52 17.47 4.16
N TRP A 679 27.57 18.59 3.45
CA TRP A 679 28.49 18.77 2.33
C TRP A 679 29.92 18.87 2.84
N GLN A 680 30.82 18.04 2.31
CA GLN A 680 32.25 18.10 2.59
C GLN A 680 32.92 18.98 1.54
N ASN A 681 33.71 19.98 1.96
CA ASN A 681 34.35 20.96 1.06
C ASN A 681 35.82 20.65 0.90
N PHE A 682 36.36 20.90 -0.28
CA PHE A 682 37.80 20.84 -0.54
C PHE A 682 38.21 21.93 -1.55
N VAL A 683 39.47 22.31 -1.50
CA VAL A 683 40.12 23.21 -2.47
C VAL A 683 41.14 22.38 -3.21
N GLU A 684 41.14 22.47 -4.55
CA GLU A 684 42.07 21.74 -5.42
C GLU A 684 43.36 22.53 -5.70
#